data_AF-A0A066VI83-F1
#
_entry.id   AF-A0A066VI83-F1
#
_cell.length_a   1.000
_cell.length_b   1.000
_cell.length_c   1.000
_cell.angle_alpha   90.00
_cell.angle_beta   90.00
_cell.angle_gamma   90.00
#
_symmetry.space_group_name_H-M   'P 1'
#
loop_
_entity.id
_entity.type
_entity.pdbx_description
1 polymer ?
#
loop_
_entity_poly.entity_id
_entity_poly.type
_entity_poly.pdbx_seq_one_letter_code
_entity_poly.pdbx_strand_id
1 'polypeptide(L)'
;MASHVQQPAAAAAEAPGASSSGRSLVAHPNVPLRYSVAEASSYSGNYHPSNILVDRPHDLTSRWSGASVVSMQSVHTNQYILLQLDRPAVVRRIQFGKYHKAHPCNLADFKVYGWPITWIRLLRAGLRNDNVKEEFDLRWTDEAGIPFACRYIKLVPLAAHQPKFNFSVWYIALSGVRDAPLVASVARAYGLHAEDCTTRLILKHLRERAHWHAFKALLASSGIGNGVCGDAVLAPDGAIEVQQHQQQQQQSRSASAKQLGQHQRPFEHPLLTHLFDSLVKRGAWDEAESWLESAAFGLDAPALASSVTGLHAPTQQPQPPPLFSAYLSRTLPRPRWQPIEPAEPRSADADDAPSPCGRGGHQMCLDSDNGIAYMFGGWDGERDLADFWAYHIHQGTWRLISADAQAQGGPGPRSCHKMCYCPRTGFIYVLGRFVDQDRQLELAAVSTVAAATGHSPDFYRFSTRTGQWTLLSRDTANEGGPRLLYDHQMLVDHESQLLYVFGGRVIHPADPNRIELSGMYRYDVIASKWAFLFDDSTPAPWRIPSRVGHSMLIDTRPSGQRQLWIMSGQRGDRYLTDMWRYDLATGKCSEVTRDYLADGPHAGFTPRAALDSKSHEIYYFTGLVQRRSSNERLRSSFWIYHMDSNTWSLLYEYGGEPQPRYAAQMVFDAPHSTFYMFGGNPADPQAPSIRLDDFWQLTLVRPSVEDVLRQAKFLVRQQRFYEMTKGGKGAGFASPTAMQALTYLQTEVSAVVNHSDEGESTIFRKLMSHLLTSGGGGGGANGSATNPTSPPPPHVEEGRPTELYRQRLRLFNKLLKFFPPDCCEPTGDLCNAVALLSARFAGKA
;
A
#
# COMPACT_ATOMS: atom_id res chain seq x y z
N MET A 1 30.33 28.85 32.20
CA MET A 1 31.07 27.57 32.14
C MET A 1 30.37 26.68 31.14
N ALA A 2 31.04 26.33 30.05
CA ALA A 2 30.49 25.53 28.97
C ALA A 2 30.37 24.06 29.41
N SER A 3 29.16 23.53 29.48
CA SER A 3 28.92 22.10 29.70
C SER A 3 28.62 21.43 28.36
N HIS A 4 29.57 20.63 27.90
CA HIS A 4 29.41 19.65 26.83
C HIS A 4 28.25 18.70 27.17
N VAL A 5 27.19 18.70 26.36
CA VAL A 5 26.16 17.67 26.38
C VAL A 5 26.40 16.76 25.17
N GLN A 6 26.82 15.52 25.45
CA GLN A 6 26.95 14.45 24.46
C GLN A 6 25.59 14.13 23.83
N GLN A 7 25.54 14.14 22.50
CA GLN A 7 24.46 13.55 21.72
C GLN A 7 24.40 12.03 21.97
N PRO A 8 23.25 11.44 22.30
CA PRO A 8 23.09 10.00 22.22
C PRO A 8 22.84 9.61 20.75
N ALA A 9 23.61 8.63 20.27
CA ALA A 9 23.44 8.05 18.95
C ALA A 9 22.07 7.35 18.84
N ALA A 10 21.23 7.83 17.93
CA ALA A 10 19.95 7.21 17.61
C ALA A 10 20.19 5.92 16.81
N ALA A 11 19.89 4.77 17.40
CA ALA A 11 19.87 3.49 16.71
C ALA A 11 18.62 3.40 15.83
N ALA A 12 18.81 3.44 14.51
CA ALA A 12 17.76 3.16 13.53
C ALA A 12 17.47 1.65 13.53
N ALA A 13 16.22 1.27 13.76
CA ALA A 13 15.79 -0.13 13.68
C ALA A 13 15.94 -0.66 12.25
N GLU A 14 16.63 -1.79 12.13
CA GLU A 14 17.17 -2.37 10.91
C GLU A 14 16.14 -3.19 10.12
N ALA A 15 16.19 -3.10 8.79
CA ALA A 15 15.64 -4.13 7.90
C ALA A 15 16.64 -5.31 7.83
N PRO A 16 16.20 -6.57 7.96
CA PRO A 16 17.10 -7.71 7.89
C PRO A 16 17.55 -7.91 6.43
N GLY A 17 18.84 -7.66 6.15
CA GLY A 17 19.43 -8.02 4.85
C GLY A 17 20.41 -7.03 4.20
N ALA A 18 20.78 -5.92 4.84
CA ALA A 18 21.75 -4.99 4.24
C ALA A 18 23.17 -5.58 4.23
N SER A 19 23.74 -5.77 3.04
CA SER A 19 25.14 -6.17 2.84
C SER A 19 26.13 -5.19 3.54
N SER A 20 27.35 -5.63 3.82
CA SER A 20 28.40 -4.80 4.44
C SER A 20 28.67 -3.49 3.69
N SER A 21 28.50 -3.48 2.37
CA SER A 21 28.58 -2.28 1.52
C SER A 21 27.37 -1.34 1.67
N GLY A 22 26.16 -1.88 1.87
CA GLY A 22 24.94 -1.11 2.14
C GLY A 22 25.01 -0.33 3.45
N ARG A 23 25.50 -0.95 4.52
CA ARG A 23 25.72 -0.30 5.83
C ARG A 23 26.75 0.83 5.74
N SER A 24 27.87 0.60 5.05
CA SER A 24 28.90 1.62 4.83
C SER A 24 28.38 2.80 3.99
N LEU A 25 27.47 2.55 3.05
CA LEU A 25 26.87 3.61 2.24
C LEU A 25 25.98 4.52 3.09
N VAL A 26 25.05 3.98 3.89
CA VAL A 26 24.07 4.79 4.64
C VAL A 26 24.78 5.80 5.57
N ALA A 27 25.86 5.39 6.22
CA ALA A 27 26.65 6.26 7.10
C ALA A 27 27.56 7.26 6.34
N HIS A 28 27.76 7.08 5.03
CA HIS A 28 28.67 7.92 4.25
C HIS A 28 28.05 9.29 3.94
N PRO A 29 28.79 10.41 4.14
CA PRO A 29 28.27 11.75 3.87
C PRO A 29 28.00 11.97 2.38
N ASN A 30 26.99 12.79 2.09
CA ASN A 30 26.71 13.31 0.76
C ASN A 30 27.67 14.45 0.44
N VAL A 31 28.32 14.38 -0.72
CA VAL A 31 29.17 15.46 -1.25
C VAL A 31 28.64 15.96 -2.59
N PRO A 32 28.94 17.21 -2.98
CA PRO A 32 28.59 17.72 -4.30
C PRO A 32 29.18 16.89 -5.44
N LEU A 33 28.35 16.56 -6.43
CA LEU A 33 28.72 15.81 -7.62
C LEU A 33 28.80 16.75 -8.82
N ARG A 34 29.94 16.72 -9.52
CA ARG A 34 30.15 17.48 -10.75
C ARG A 34 29.60 16.71 -11.95
N TYR A 35 29.04 17.46 -12.89
CA TYR A 35 28.45 16.90 -14.10
C TYR A 35 28.52 17.90 -15.26
N SER A 36 28.40 17.37 -16.48
CA SER A 36 28.15 18.12 -17.71
C SER A 36 26.79 17.74 -18.29
N VAL A 37 26.26 18.58 -19.18
CA VAL A 37 25.08 18.19 -19.97
C VAL A 37 25.58 17.38 -21.17
N ALA A 38 25.24 16.09 -21.20
CA ALA A 38 25.64 15.19 -22.28
C ALA A 38 24.70 15.32 -23.49
N GLU A 39 23.41 15.45 -23.24
CA GLU A 39 22.39 15.54 -24.29
C GLU A 39 21.15 16.26 -23.75
N ALA A 40 20.37 16.88 -24.62
CA ALA A 40 19.02 17.30 -24.30
C ALA A 40 18.15 17.20 -25.55
N SER A 41 16.88 16.90 -25.35
CA SER A 41 15.87 16.77 -26.43
C SER A 41 15.77 18.00 -27.35
N SER A 42 15.41 19.17 -26.81
CA SER A 42 15.33 20.44 -27.54
C SER A 42 15.50 21.62 -26.58
N TYR A 43 15.65 22.82 -27.13
CA TYR A 43 15.61 24.06 -26.35
C TYR A 43 15.12 25.24 -27.19
N SER A 44 14.65 26.29 -26.53
CA SER A 44 14.17 27.52 -27.18
C SER A 44 15.18 28.66 -27.03
N GLY A 45 15.54 29.30 -28.15
CA GLY A 45 16.37 30.52 -28.17
C GLY A 45 17.65 30.40 -27.34
N ASN A 46 17.87 31.35 -26.44
CA ASN A 46 19.07 31.42 -25.57
C ASN A 46 18.97 30.53 -24.31
N TYR A 47 17.89 29.74 -24.14
CA TYR A 47 17.68 28.89 -22.96
C TYR A 47 18.36 27.52 -23.13
N HIS A 48 19.66 27.55 -23.41
CA HIS A 48 20.47 26.37 -23.68
C HIS A 48 20.55 25.44 -22.45
N PRO A 49 20.59 24.10 -22.62
CA PRO A 49 20.66 23.14 -21.52
C PRO A 49 21.81 23.40 -20.51
N SER A 50 22.94 23.92 -20.96
CA SER A 50 24.08 24.23 -20.09
C SER A 50 23.81 25.30 -19.05
N ASN A 51 22.76 26.12 -19.22
CA ASN A 51 22.43 27.19 -18.29
C ASN A 51 22.04 26.66 -16.91
N ILE A 52 21.63 25.39 -16.80
CA ILE A 52 21.29 24.75 -15.52
C ILE A 52 22.50 24.52 -14.60
N LEU A 53 23.72 24.72 -15.12
CA LEU A 53 24.97 24.51 -14.37
C LEU A 53 25.29 25.66 -13.41
N VAL A 54 24.66 26.83 -13.61
CA VAL A 54 24.95 28.05 -12.85
C VAL A 54 23.68 28.58 -12.21
N ASP A 55 23.71 28.81 -10.91
CA ASP A 55 22.56 29.32 -10.17
C ASP A 55 22.54 30.86 -10.16
N ARG A 56 21.79 31.47 -11.08
CA ARG A 56 21.59 32.92 -11.14
C ARG A 56 20.09 33.26 -11.06
N PRO A 57 19.49 33.29 -9.85
CA PRO A 57 18.05 33.44 -9.68
C PRO A 57 17.48 34.79 -10.16
N HIS A 58 18.33 35.79 -10.38
CA HIS A 58 17.94 37.12 -10.88
C HIS A 58 18.09 37.27 -12.41
N ASP A 59 18.70 36.30 -13.08
CA ASP A 59 18.91 36.30 -14.52
C ASP A 59 17.88 35.40 -15.21
N LEU A 60 16.97 36.01 -15.98
CA LEU A 60 15.90 35.28 -16.68
C LEU A 60 16.44 34.29 -17.73
N THR A 61 17.65 34.52 -18.24
CA THR A 61 18.29 33.69 -19.26
C THR A 61 19.01 32.47 -18.69
N SER A 62 19.28 32.45 -17.37
CA SER A 62 19.98 31.37 -16.67
C SER A 62 19.07 30.16 -16.41
N ARG A 63 18.54 29.60 -17.49
CA ARG A 63 17.68 28.41 -17.48
C ARG A 63 17.81 27.64 -18.78
N TRP A 64 17.53 26.35 -18.70
CA TRP A 64 17.07 25.58 -19.84
C TRP A 64 15.57 25.76 -20.02
N SER A 65 15.08 25.79 -21.26
CA SER A 65 13.64 25.72 -21.57
C SER A 65 13.44 24.93 -22.85
N GLY A 66 12.55 23.94 -22.83
CA GLY A 66 12.22 23.14 -24.01
C GLY A 66 11.67 23.98 -25.17
N ALA A 67 11.72 23.47 -26.40
CA ALA A 67 11.11 24.12 -27.57
C ALA A 67 9.57 24.14 -27.46
N SER A 68 8.93 25.14 -28.09
CA SER A 68 7.50 25.43 -27.94
C SER A 68 6.58 24.26 -28.30
N VAL A 69 5.58 24.02 -27.44
CA VAL A 69 4.53 23.00 -27.64
C VAL A 69 3.59 23.35 -28.80
N VAL A 70 3.64 24.58 -29.32
CA VAL A 70 2.68 25.10 -30.32
C VAL A 70 3.09 24.80 -31.77
N SER A 71 4.34 24.41 -32.05
CA SER A 71 4.83 24.26 -33.44
C SER A 71 4.93 22.83 -33.97
N MET A 72 4.39 21.82 -33.28
CA MET A 72 4.31 20.45 -33.83
C MET A 72 2.99 19.80 -33.44
N GLN A 73 2.10 19.62 -34.43
CA GLN A 73 0.96 18.72 -34.36
C GLN A 73 1.47 17.27 -34.37
N SER A 74 2.02 16.79 -33.26
CA SER A 74 2.10 15.36 -32.95
C SER A 74 2.30 15.11 -31.45
N VAL A 75 1.48 14.20 -30.93
CA VAL A 75 1.73 13.22 -29.85
C VAL A 75 3.00 13.45 -29.00
N HIS A 76 2.80 13.74 -27.70
CA HIS A 76 3.79 13.62 -26.60
C HIS A 76 5.25 13.89 -26.98
N THR A 77 5.68 15.16 -27.02
CA THR A 77 7.10 15.48 -27.15
C THR A 77 7.84 15.04 -25.87
N ASN A 78 8.59 13.93 -25.97
CA ASN A 78 9.46 13.40 -24.91
C ASN A 78 10.64 14.35 -24.66
N GLN A 79 10.42 15.47 -23.98
CA GLN A 79 11.51 16.37 -23.59
C GLN A 79 12.31 15.78 -22.43
N TYR A 80 13.63 15.99 -22.45
CA TYR A 80 14.55 15.55 -21.41
C TYR A 80 15.86 16.34 -21.43
N ILE A 81 16.56 16.33 -20.29
CA ILE A 81 17.98 16.68 -20.16
C ILE A 81 18.72 15.45 -19.63
N LEU A 82 19.84 15.11 -20.26
CA LEU A 82 20.75 14.06 -19.85
C LEU A 82 22.03 14.67 -19.27
N LEU A 83 22.28 14.38 -18.01
CA LEU A 83 23.45 14.81 -17.25
C LEU A 83 24.45 13.66 -17.19
N GLN A 84 25.72 13.95 -17.43
CA GLN A 84 26.82 13.01 -17.29
C GLN A 84 27.71 13.45 -16.14
N LEU A 85 27.84 12.60 -15.12
CA LEU A 85 28.77 12.84 -14.02
C LEU A 85 30.22 12.66 -14.49
N ASP A 86 31.13 13.47 -13.94
CA ASP A 86 32.57 13.37 -14.23
C ASP A 86 33.11 11.96 -13.93
N ARG A 87 32.57 11.35 -12.85
CA ARG A 87 32.86 9.98 -12.41
C ARG A 87 31.55 9.31 -11.98
N PRO A 88 31.43 7.97 -12.08
CA PRO A 88 30.32 7.24 -11.47
C PRO A 88 30.17 7.60 -10.00
N ALA A 89 28.93 7.70 -9.51
CA ALA A 89 28.62 8.00 -8.12
C ALA A 89 27.29 7.35 -7.72
N VAL A 90 27.10 7.15 -6.41
CA VAL A 90 25.78 6.83 -5.85
C VAL A 90 25.07 8.15 -5.60
N VAL A 91 24.21 8.56 -6.53
CA VAL A 91 23.49 9.84 -6.47
C VAL A 91 22.33 9.71 -5.50
N ARG A 92 22.27 10.59 -4.49
CA ARG A 92 21.31 10.50 -3.40
C ARG A 92 20.35 11.66 -3.34
N ARG A 93 20.73 12.83 -3.82
CA ARG A 93 19.85 13.99 -3.83
C ARG A 93 19.98 14.80 -5.10
N ILE A 94 18.87 15.43 -5.45
CA ILE A 94 18.80 16.45 -6.48
C ILE A 94 18.18 17.71 -5.87
N GLN A 95 18.86 18.84 -6.08
CA GLN A 95 18.36 20.15 -5.70
C GLN A 95 18.05 20.96 -6.95
N PHE A 96 16.93 21.66 -6.92
CA PHE A 96 16.52 22.60 -7.95
C PHE A 96 16.67 24.02 -7.44
N GLY A 97 17.47 24.82 -8.15
CA GLY A 97 17.40 26.28 -8.01
C GLY A 97 16.16 26.82 -8.71
N LYS A 98 15.78 28.06 -8.35
CA LYS A 98 14.57 28.70 -8.84
C LYS A 98 14.83 30.15 -9.20
N TYR A 99 14.00 30.69 -10.07
CA TYR A 99 13.95 32.12 -10.30
C TYR A 99 13.53 32.86 -9.02
N HIS A 100 14.02 34.08 -8.83
CA HIS A 100 13.75 34.89 -7.63
C HIS A 100 12.25 35.23 -7.45
N LYS A 101 11.41 34.99 -8.46
CA LYS A 101 9.95 35.12 -8.46
C LYS A 101 9.29 33.84 -8.99
N ALA A 102 8.03 33.64 -8.63
CA ALA A 102 7.17 32.64 -9.27
C ALA A 102 7.17 32.86 -10.80
N HIS A 103 7.24 31.79 -11.58
CA HIS A 103 7.33 31.85 -13.03
C HIS A 103 6.48 30.76 -13.67
N PRO A 104 5.67 31.05 -14.71
CA PRO A 104 4.73 30.10 -15.31
C PRO A 104 5.39 28.83 -15.87
N CYS A 105 6.62 28.96 -16.36
CA CYS A 105 7.44 27.86 -16.86
C CYS A 105 8.08 26.96 -15.78
N ASN A 106 7.92 27.26 -14.49
CA ASN A 106 8.48 26.41 -13.43
C ASN A 106 7.94 24.98 -13.55
N LEU A 107 8.77 23.98 -13.27
CA LEU A 107 8.36 22.57 -13.30
C LEU A 107 7.30 22.27 -12.25
N ALA A 108 6.15 21.76 -12.69
CA ALA A 108 5.07 21.29 -11.82
C ALA A 108 5.08 19.77 -11.65
N ASP A 109 5.54 19.00 -12.65
CA ASP A 109 5.72 17.54 -12.57
C ASP A 109 6.94 17.13 -13.41
N PHE A 110 7.75 16.22 -12.87
CA PHE A 110 8.94 15.69 -13.53
C PHE A 110 9.32 14.30 -13.00
N LYS A 111 10.09 13.56 -13.80
CA LYS A 111 10.72 12.28 -13.42
C LYS A 111 12.24 12.38 -13.54
N VAL A 112 12.95 11.72 -12.63
CA VAL A 112 14.41 11.56 -12.67
C VAL A 112 14.75 10.09 -12.85
N TYR A 113 15.69 9.78 -13.75
CA TYR A 113 16.19 8.43 -13.98
C TYR A 113 17.71 8.38 -13.83
N GLY A 114 18.23 7.25 -13.38
CA GLY A 114 19.65 6.93 -13.34
C GLY A 114 19.96 5.74 -14.23
N TRP A 115 21.19 5.71 -14.75
CA TRP A 115 21.67 4.61 -15.57
C TRP A 115 22.88 3.92 -14.92
N PRO A 116 22.66 2.78 -14.24
CA PRO A 116 23.74 1.84 -13.92
C PRO A 116 24.08 0.93 -15.11
N ILE A 117 23.05 0.34 -15.73
CA ILE A 117 23.13 -0.52 -16.94
C ILE A 117 21.84 -0.40 -17.79
N THR A 118 20.71 -0.07 -17.14
CA THR A 118 19.41 0.24 -17.73
C THR A 118 18.85 1.50 -17.05
N TRP A 119 17.81 2.13 -17.62
CA TRP A 119 17.17 3.29 -17.00
C TRP A 119 16.31 2.87 -15.82
N ILE A 120 16.63 3.38 -14.62
CA ILE A 120 15.86 3.16 -13.39
C ILE A 120 15.29 4.50 -12.94
N ARG A 121 13.98 4.55 -12.63
CA ARG A 121 13.35 5.77 -12.10
C ARG A 121 13.80 5.99 -10.66
N LEU A 122 14.44 7.12 -10.41
CA LEU A 122 14.94 7.51 -9.10
C LEU A 122 13.91 8.35 -8.30
N LEU A 123 13.10 9.14 -9.00
CA LEU A 123 12.12 10.07 -8.41
C LEU A 123 11.02 10.43 -9.43
N ARG A 124 9.80 10.67 -8.94
CA ARG A 124 8.80 11.53 -9.59
C ARG A 124 8.36 12.58 -8.57
N ALA A 125 8.36 13.84 -8.94
CA ALA A 125 8.04 14.95 -8.03
C ALA A 125 7.60 16.19 -8.80
N GLY A 126 7.18 17.22 -8.07
CA GLY A 126 6.85 18.55 -8.58
C GLY A 126 7.51 19.65 -7.75
N LEU A 127 7.86 20.77 -8.38
CA LEU A 127 8.36 21.96 -7.66
C LEU A 127 7.19 22.89 -7.32
N ARG A 128 7.28 23.61 -6.20
CA ARG A 128 6.40 24.74 -5.90
C ARG A 128 6.70 25.91 -6.83
N ASN A 129 5.68 26.71 -7.16
CA ASN A 129 5.86 27.93 -7.94
C ASN A 129 6.25 29.12 -7.05
N ASP A 130 7.41 29.04 -6.41
CA ASP A 130 7.99 30.05 -5.54
C ASP A 130 9.48 30.22 -5.84
N ASN A 131 10.20 30.97 -4.99
CA ASN A 131 11.64 31.22 -5.14
C ASN A 131 12.51 30.39 -4.17
N VAL A 132 11.90 29.46 -3.43
CA VAL A 132 12.60 28.65 -2.43
C VAL A 132 13.19 27.44 -3.12
N LYS A 133 14.52 27.26 -3.04
CA LYS A 133 15.19 26.06 -3.58
C LYS A 133 14.62 24.80 -2.94
N GLU A 134 14.51 23.73 -3.71
CA GLU A 134 13.95 22.48 -3.23
C GLU A 134 14.91 21.33 -3.48
N GLU A 135 15.07 20.48 -2.48
CA GLU A 135 15.91 19.28 -2.53
C GLU A 135 15.02 18.05 -2.35
N PHE A 136 15.34 17.00 -3.09
CA PHE A 136 14.65 15.72 -3.04
C PHE A 136 15.66 14.59 -2.88
N ASP A 137 15.34 13.62 -2.04
CA ASP A 137 16.05 12.35 -2.01
C ASP A 137 15.73 11.53 -3.26
N LEU A 138 16.75 10.87 -3.81
CA LEU A 138 16.69 10.01 -4.97
C LEU A 138 16.83 8.56 -4.51
N ARG A 139 16.04 7.65 -5.09
CA ARG A 139 16.24 6.21 -4.95
C ARG A 139 17.60 5.81 -5.55
N TRP A 140 18.39 5.04 -4.83
CA TRP A 140 19.72 4.57 -5.24
C TRP A 140 19.91 3.05 -5.11
N THR A 141 18.79 2.34 -4.92
CA THR A 141 18.69 0.87 -4.89
C THR A 141 17.65 0.41 -5.90
N ASP A 142 17.81 -0.79 -6.48
CA ASP A 142 16.82 -1.37 -7.38
C ASP A 142 15.63 -2.00 -6.61
N GLU A 143 14.78 -2.77 -7.29
CA GLU A 143 13.61 -3.43 -6.66
C GLU A 143 14.00 -4.56 -5.71
N ALA A 144 15.20 -5.11 -5.85
CA ALA A 144 15.77 -6.09 -4.94
C ALA A 144 16.54 -5.44 -3.78
N GLY A 145 16.54 -4.10 -3.68
CA GLY A 145 17.26 -3.36 -2.65
C GLY A 145 18.77 -3.27 -2.88
N ILE A 146 19.26 -3.71 -4.05
CA ILE A 146 20.69 -3.70 -4.36
C ILE A 146 21.12 -2.28 -4.75
N PRO A 147 22.13 -1.70 -4.08
CA PRO A 147 22.58 -0.35 -4.39
C PRO A 147 23.30 -0.30 -5.74
N PHE A 148 23.14 0.82 -6.44
CA PHE A 148 23.79 1.03 -7.72
C PHE A 148 24.45 2.41 -7.81
N ALA A 149 25.49 2.49 -8.63
CA ALA A 149 26.12 3.74 -9.02
C ALA A 149 25.70 4.09 -10.46
N CYS A 150 25.53 5.38 -10.74
CA CYS A 150 25.21 5.86 -12.07
C CYS A 150 26.29 6.80 -12.57
N ARG A 151 26.52 6.79 -13.88
CA ARG A 151 27.26 7.85 -14.57
C ARG A 151 26.34 8.87 -15.23
N TYR A 152 25.12 8.46 -15.57
CA TYR A 152 24.15 9.31 -16.27
C TYR A 152 22.88 9.48 -15.44
N ILE A 153 22.37 10.72 -15.41
CA ILE A 153 21.10 11.09 -14.80
C ILE A 153 20.24 11.77 -15.86
N LYS A 154 19.02 11.28 -16.08
CA LYS A 154 18.07 11.83 -17.06
C LYS A 154 16.90 12.48 -16.33
N LEU A 155 16.72 13.78 -16.54
CA LEU A 155 15.55 14.54 -16.09
C LEU A 155 14.52 14.60 -17.21
N VAL A 156 13.29 14.19 -16.92
CA VAL A 156 12.15 14.18 -17.85
C VAL A 156 11.06 15.09 -17.29
N PRO A 157 10.95 16.34 -17.74
CA PRO A 157 9.82 17.21 -17.39
C PRO A 157 8.50 16.68 -17.97
N LEU A 158 7.43 16.82 -17.19
CA LEU A 158 6.09 16.34 -17.55
C LEU A 158 5.07 17.47 -17.62
N ALA A 159 5.17 18.47 -16.73
CA ALA A 159 4.28 19.62 -16.72
C ALA A 159 4.99 20.89 -16.22
N ALA A 160 4.55 22.04 -16.74
CA ALA A 160 4.83 23.35 -16.17
C ALA A 160 3.63 23.81 -15.31
N HIS A 161 3.82 24.82 -14.45
CA HIS A 161 2.75 25.39 -13.62
C HIS A 161 1.61 26.03 -14.42
N GLN A 162 1.86 26.44 -15.67
CA GLN A 162 0.81 26.92 -16.57
C GLN A 162 0.76 26.08 -17.86
N PRO A 163 -0.40 25.49 -18.23
CA PRO A 163 -0.55 24.51 -19.33
C PRO A 163 -0.20 24.97 -20.76
N LYS A 164 0.26 26.22 -20.94
CA LYS A 164 0.60 26.83 -22.25
C LYS A 164 2.05 27.31 -22.34
N PHE A 165 2.82 27.09 -21.28
CA PHE A 165 4.19 27.53 -21.18
C PHE A 165 5.14 26.34 -21.32
N ASN A 166 6.29 26.58 -21.92
CA ASN A 166 7.38 25.60 -21.91
C ASN A 166 7.80 25.35 -20.46
N PHE A 167 8.24 24.15 -20.14
CA PHE A 167 8.90 23.92 -18.86
C PHE A 167 10.35 24.40 -18.90
N SER A 168 10.77 24.98 -17.80
CA SER A 168 12.11 25.49 -17.58
C SER A 168 12.76 24.87 -16.36
N VAL A 169 14.05 24.60 -16.48
CA VAL A 169 14.91 24.20 -15.37
C VAL A 169 15.92 25.31 -15.17
N TRP A 170 15.96 25.89 -13.98
CA TRP A 170 16.83 27.03 -13.69
C TRP A 170 18.24 26.58 -13.28
N TYR A 171 18.32 25.64 -12.36
CA TYR A 171 19.58 25.13 -11.85
C TYR A 171 19.40 23.73 -11.26
N ILE A 172 20.42 22.89 -11.40
CA ILE A 172 20.47 21.58 -10.75
C ILE A 172 21.75 21.47 -9.93
N ALA A 173 21.64 21.00 -8.69
CA ALA A 173 22.77 20.45 -7.94
C ALA A 173 22.51 18.97 -7.64
N LEU A 174 23.55 18.16 -7.76
CA LEU A 174 23.51 16.73 -7.40
C LEU A 174 24.44 16.51 -6.22
N SER A 175 23.99 15.70 -5.26
CA SER A 175 24.84 15.25 -4.14
C SER A 175 24.69 13.76 -3.89
N GLY A 176 25.76 13.15 -3.37
CA GLY A 176 25.80 11.72 -3.13
C GLY A 176 27.18 11.23 -2.72
N VAL A 177 27.42 9.92 -2.87
CA VAL A 177 28.68 9.28 -2.52
C VAL A 177 29.55 9.15 -3.75
N ARG A 178 30.76 9.70 -3.70
CA ARG A 178 31.75 9.67 -4.80
C ARG A 178 33.08 9.01 -4.43
N ASP A 179 33.16 8.42 -3.23
CA ASP A 179 34.36 7.71 -2.79
C ASP A 179 34.69 6.59 -3.77
N ALA A 180 35.87 6.66 -4.40
CA ALA A 180 36.17 5.82 -5.57
C ALA A 180 36.22 4.32 -5.24
N PRO A 181 36.88 3.87 -4.14
CA PRO A 181 36.84 2.47 -3.72
C PRO A 181 35.42 1.97 -3.43
N LEU A 182 34.64 2.74 -2.66
CA LEU A 182 33.27 2.34 -2.31
C LEU A 182 32.36 2.30 -3.54
N VAL A 183 32.39 3.33 -4.38
CA VAL A 183 31.58 3.36 -5.62
C VAL A 183 31.98 2.24 -6.58
N ALA A 184 33.27 1.93 -6.72
CA ALA A 184 33.72 0.81 -7.54
C ALA A 184 33.25 -0.54 -6.97
N SER A 185 33.21 -0.69 -5.63
CA SER A 185 32.64 -1.86 -4.97
C SER A 185 31.15 -2.00 -5.27
N VAL A 186 30.38 -0.90 -5.17
CA VAL A 186 28.94 -0.87 -5.47
C VAL A 186 28.67 -1.20 -6.93
N ALA A 187 29.39 -0.58 -7.88
CA ALA A 187 29.22 -0.84 -9.30
C ALA A 187 29.54 -2.30 -9.66
N ARG A 188 30.58 -2.88 -9.06
CA ARG A 188 30.94 -4.29 -9.24
C ARG A 188 29.88 -5.23 -8.66
N ALA A 189 29.42 -4.96 -7.44
CA ALA A 189 28.35 -5.74 -6.81
C ALA A 189 27.06 -5.71 -7.64
N TYR A 190 26.71 -4.53 -8.19
CA TYR A 190 25.56 -4.40 -9.07
C TYR A 190 25.74 -5.09 -10.43
N GLY A 191 26.95 -5.07 -10.99
CA GLY A 191 27.30 -5.85 -12.18
C GLY A 191 27.12 -7.35 -11.97
N LEU A 192 27.64 -7.89 -10.87
CA LEU A 192 27.44 -9.28 -10.46
C LEU A 192 25.96 -9.61 -10.25
N HIS A 193 25.20 -8.71 -9.61
CA HIS A 193 23.76 -8.85 -9.46
C HIS A 193 23.03 -8.96 -10.82
N ALA A 194 23.43 -8.15 -11.80
CA ALA A 194 22.87 -8.21 -13.15
C ALA A 194 23.24 -9.49 -13.90
N GLU A 195 24.47 -10.00 -13.71
CA GLU A 195 24.92 -11.30 -14.23
C GLU A 195 24.11 -12.44 -13.62
N ASP A 196 23.87 -12.43 -12.30
CA ASP A 196 23.03 -13.41 -11.61
C ASP A 196 21.60 -13.38 -12.15
N CYS A 197 21.00 -12.19 -12.30
CA CYS A 197 19.66 -12.03 -12.87
C CYS A 197 19.59 -12.59 -14.31
N THR A 198 20.61 -12.34 -15.12
CA THR A 198 20.70 -12.83 -16.50
C THR A 198 20.80 -14.35 -16.52
N THR A 199 21.67 -14.93 -15.70
CA THR A 199 21.83 -16.38 -15.55
C THR A 199 20.52 -17.03 -15.11
N ARG A 200 19.80 -16.45 -14.15
CA ARG A 200 18.48 -16.94 -13.71
C ARG A 200 17.45 -16.91 -14.86
N LEU A 201 17.45 -15.87 -15.70
CA LEU A 201 16.58 -15.81 -16.89
C LEU A 201 16.94 -16.90 -17.92
N ILE A 202 18.23 -17.19 -18.12
CA ILE A 202 18.69 -18.28 -18.98
C ILE A 202 18.23 -19.63 -18.42
N LEU A 203 18.43 -19.87 -17.11
CA LEU A 203 17.97 -21.08 -16.43
C LEU A 203 16.46 -21.29 -16.61
N LYS A 204 15.65 -20.24 -16.39
CA LYS A 204 14.22 -20.29 -16.65
C LYS A 204 13.92 -20.65 -18.11
N HIS A 205 14.54 -19.99 -19.07
CA HIS A 205 14.33 -20.28 -20.49
C HIS A 205 14.68 -21.74 -20.86
N LEU A 206 15.80 -22.25 -20.34
CA LEU A 206 16.20 -23.64 -20.52
C LEU A 206 15.14 -24.58 -19.93
N ARG A 207 14.68 -24.34 -18.70
CA ARG A 207 13.60 -25.09 -18.07
C ARG A 207 12.32 -25.04 -18.92
N GLU A 208 11.87 -23.90 -19.41
CA GLU A 208 10.62 -23.78 -20.19
C GLU A 208 10.68 -24.52 -21.54
N ARG A 209 11.87 -24.55 -22.16
CA ARG A 209 12.16 -25.36 -23.37
C ARG A 209 12.54 -26.81 -23.04
N ALA A 210 12.31 -27.16 -21.78
CA ALA A 210 12.61 -28.40 -21.14
C ALA A 210 14.11 -28.73 -21.03
N HIS A 211 15.08 -27.98 -21.60
CA HIS A 211 16.57 -28.18 -21.65
C HIS A 211 17.28 -28.59 -20.34
N TRP A 212 16.91 -29.74 -19.77
CA TRP A 212 17.37 -30.45 -18.58
C TRP A 212 18.89 -30.51 -18.42
N HIS A 213 19.64 -31.04 -19.39
CA HIS A 213 21.08 -31.24 -19.18
C HIS A 213 21.80 -29.90 -19.14
N ALA A 214 21.45 -29.00 -20.07
CA ALA A 214 21.96 -27.63 -20.06
C ALA A 214 21.55 -26.87 -18.79
N PHE A 215 20.30 -27.02 -18.34
CA PHE A 215 19.78 -26.42 -17.11
C PHE A 215 20.56 -26.90 -15.90
N LYS A 216 20.72 -28.21 -15.72
CA LYS A 216 21.46 -28.79 -14.59
C LYS A 216 22.93 -28.39 -14.60
N ALA A 217 23.58 -28.47 -15.77
CA ALA A 217 24.98 -28.09 -15.91
C ALA A 217 25.20 -26.60 -15.58
N LEU A 218 24.33 -25.73 -16.08
CA LEU A 218 24.40 -24.29 -15.79
C LEU A 218 24.06 -23.99 -14.33
N LEU A 219 23.05 -24.64 -13.75
CA LEU A 219 22.67 -24.46 -12.34
C LEU A 219 23.81 -24.87 -11.40
N ALA A 220 24.46 -26.01 -11.68
CA ALA A 220 25.59 -26.51 -10.91
C ALA A 220 26.85 -25.63 -11.04
N SER A 221 27.13 -25.12 -12.25
CA SER A 221 28.33 -24.31 -12.51
C SER A 221 28.17 -22.82 -12.14
N SER A 222 26.96 -22.30 -12.03
CA SER A 222 26.68 -20.87 -11.75
C SER A 222 26.76 -20.48 -10.27
N GLY A 223 26.75 -21.45 -9.34
CA GLY A 223 26.67 -21.18 -7.89
C GLY A 223 25.26 -20.83 -7.38
N ILE A 224 24.29 -20.68 -8.28
CA ILE A 224 22.90 -20.26 -7.99
C ILE A 224 22.03 -21.44 -7.48
N GLY A 225 22.50 -22.68 -7.63
CA GLY A 225 21.75 -23.90 -7.27
C GLY A 225 21.77 -24.31 -5.79
N ASN A 226 22.65 -23.76 -4.96
CA ASN A 226 22.86 -24.28 -3.60
C ASN A 226 21.92 -23.64 -2.57
N GLY A 227 20.71 -24.16 -2.47
CA GLY A 227 20.01 -24.32 -1.19
C GLY A 227 20.14 -25.79 -0.77
N VAL A 228 21.10 -26.10 0.10
CA VAL A 228 21.38 -27.38 0.79
C VAL A 228 20.56 -28.59 0.30
N CYS A 229 21.17 -29.47 -0.49
CA CYS A 229 20.92 -30.90 -0.39
C CYS A 229 22.14 -31.68 -0.89
N GLY A 230 22.69 -32.53 -0.02
CA GLY A 230 23.76 -33.44 -0.38
C GLY A 230 23.21 -34.54 -1.26
N ASP A 231 23.77 -34.69 -2.44
CA ASP A 231 23.89 -35.97 -3.12
C ASP A 231 25.15 -35.89 -3.99
N ALA A 232 26.23 -36.41 -3.43
CA ALA A 232 27.35 -36.92 -4.21
C ALA A 232 26.85 -38.16 -4.95
N VAL A 233 27.12 -38.28 -6.27
CA VAL A 233 27.07 -39.48 -7.14
C VAL A 233 26.93 -38.94 -8.59
N LEU A 234 27.72 -39.28 -9.62
CA LEU A 234 28.85 -40.17 -9.87
C LEU A 234 29.62 -39.55 -11.06
N ALA A 235 30.95 -39.46 -10.97
CA ALA A 235 31.78 -39.29 -12.15
C ALA A 235 31.95 -40.67 -12.83
N PRO A 236 31.88 -40.79 -14.16
CA PRO A 236 32.30 -42.02 -14.83
C PRO A 236 33.82 -42.15 -14.73
N ASP A 237 34.26 -43.33 -14.27
CA ASP A 237 35.64 -43.76 -14.30
C ASP A 237 36.25 -43.66 -15.70
N GLY A 238 37.48 -43.15 -15.77
CA GLY A 238 38.35 -43.31 -16.93
C GLY A 238 39.08 -42.05 -17.39
N ALA A 239 40.13 -41.65 -16.65
CA ALA A 239 41.41 -41.17 -17.19
C ALA A 239 42.24 -40.55 -16.05
N ILE A 240 43.18 -41.33 -15.54
CA ILE A 240 44.30 -40.84 -14.71
C ILE A 240 45.30 -40.15 -15.66
N GLU A 241 46.02 -39.16 -15.11
CA GLU A 241 47.17 -38.43 -15.68
C GLU A 241 46.94 -37.06 -16.34
N VAL A 242 46.36 -36.08 -15.62
CA VAL A 242 46.81 -34.67 -15.67
C VAL A 242 46.48 -33.97 -14.33
N GLN A 243 47.09 -34.38 -13.20
CA GLN A 243 46.62 -33.97 -11.87
C GLN A 243 47.52 -33.03 -11.04
N GLN A 244 48.56 -32.41 -11.60
CA GLN A 244 49.44 -31.51 -10.80
C GLN A 244 49.42 -30.03 -11.19
N HIS A 245 48.77 -29.62 -12.28
CA HIS A 245 48.67 -28.19 -12.66
C HIS A 245 47.27 -27.56 -12.52
N GLN A 246 46.21 -28.36 -12.36
CA GLN A 246 44.85 -27.84 -12.16
C GLN A 246 44.47 -27.60 -10.70
N GLN A 247 45.13 -28.27 -9.73
CA GLN A 247 44.84 -28.07 -8.31
C GLN A 247 45.27 -26.69 -7.78
N GLN A 248 46.34 -26.08 -8.31
CA GLN A 248 46.74 -24.71 -7.92
C GLN A 248 45.87 -23.60 -8.56
N GLN A 249 45.24 -23.85 -9.71
CA GLN A 249 44.30 -22.88 -10.32
C GLN A 249 42.88 -22.98 -9.75
N GLN A 250 42.44 -24.14 -9.27
CA GLN A 250 41.15 -24.27 -8.56
C GLN A 250 41.22 -23.73 -7.12
N GLN A 251 42.36 -23.89 -6.42
CA GLN A 251 42.53 -23.31 -5.09
C GLN A 251 42.54 -21.77 -5.11
N SER A 252 43.14 -21.13 -6.14
CA SER A 252 43.13 -19.66 -6.27
C SER A 252 41.75 -19.07 -6.65
N ARG A 253 40.94 -19.78 -7.45
CA ARG A 253 39.54 -19.39 -7.72
C ARG A 253 38.62 -19.61 -6.52
N SER A 254 38.80 -20.71 -5.77
CA SER A 254 38.01 -21.00 -4.56
C SER A 254 38.33 -20.07 -3.37
N ALA A 255 39.57 -19.55 -3.29
CA ALA A 255 39.98 -18.57 -2.30
C ALA A 255 39.44 -17.16 -2.61
N SER A 256 39.40 -16.78 -3.88
CA SER A 256 38.83 -15.49 -4.32
C SER A 256 37.29 -15.45 -4.18
N ALA A 257 36.61 -16.59 -4.39
CA ALA A 257 35.16 -16.72 -4.17
C ALA A 257 34.76 -16.76 -2.68
N LYS A 258 35.66 -17.19 -1.78
CA LYS A 258 35.41 -17.23 -0.33
C LYS A 258 35.64 -15.87 0.37
N GLN A 259 36.28 -14.90 -0.28
CA GLN A 259 36.62 -13.59 0.30
C GLN A 259 35.59 -12.48 0.03
N LEU A 260 34.60 -12.70 -0.84
CA LEU A 260 33.45 -11.81 -1.05
C LEU A 260 32.20 -12.47 -0.50
N GLY A 261 31.79 -12.07 0.71
CA GLY A 261 30.65 -12.64 1.42
C GLY A 261 29.36 -12.67 0.60
N GLN A 262 28.88 -13.91 0.39
CA GLN A 262 27.49 -14.37 0.45
C GLN A 262 26.40 -13.31 0.22
N HIS A 263 25.82 -13.28 -0.99
CA HIS A 263 24.40 -12.97 -1.26
C HIS A 263 24.05 -13.34 -2.72
N GLN A 264 24.44 -14.53 -3.19
CA GLN A 264 23.95 -15.00 -4.48
C GLN A 264 22.50 -15.47 -4.28
N ARG A 265 21.55 -14.81 -4.94
CA ARG A 265 20.14 -15.17 -4.82
C ARG A 265 19.93 -16.52 -5.53
N PRO A 266 19.38 -17.56 -4.85
CA PRO A 266 19.19 -18.86 -5.47
C PRO A 266 18.22 -18.75 -6.65
N PHE A 267 18.24 -19.78 -7.51
CA PHE A 267 17.36 -19.79 -8.68
C PHE A 267 15.90 -19.72 -8.23
N GLU A 268 15.55 -20.54 -7.25
CA GLU A 268 14.27 -20.60 -6.54
C GLU A 268 14.44 -21.30 -5.19
N HIS A 269 13.39 -21.34 -4.38
CA HIS A 269 13.33 -22.10 -3.14
C HIS A 269 13.30 -23.63 -3.40
N PRO A 270 14.01 -24.48 -2.62
CA PRO A 270 14.04 -25.94 -2.84
C PRO A 270 12.66 -26.60 -2.92
N LEU A 271 11.70 -26.17 -2.09
CA LEU A 271 10.30 -26.61 -2.17
C LEU A 271 9.70 -26.40 -3.57
N LEU A 272 9.98 -25.27 -4.22
CA LEU A 272 9.49 -25.01 -5.58
C LEU A 272 10.18 -25.91 -6.61
N THR A 273 11.44 -26.29 -6.38
CA THR A 273 12.13 -27.29 -7.20
C THR A 273 11.44 -28.66 -7.10
N HIS A 274 11.09 -29.09 -5.89
CA HIS A 274 10.36 -30.35 -5.68
C HIS A 274 8.92 -30.29 -6.21
N LEU A 275 8.23 -29.16 -6.04
CA LEU A 275 6.92 -28.93 -6.62
C LEU A 275 6.97 -28.99 -8.16
N PHE A 276 7.99 -28.37 -8.78
CA PHE A 276 8.19 -28.42 -10.22
C PHE A 276 8.42 -29.87 -10.70
N ASP A 277 9.28 -30.61 -10.01
CA ASP A 277 9.60 -31.99 -10.39
C ASP A 277 8.39 -32.93 -10.26
N SER A 278 7.71 -32.90 -9.10
CA SER A 278 6.51 -33.70 -8.86
C SER A 278 5.39 -33.34 -9.83
N LEU A 279 5.10 -32.05 -10.03
CA LEU A 279 4.00 -31.59 -10.86
C LEU A 279 4.29 -31.67 -12.36
N VAL A 280 5.36 -31.02 -12.83
CA VAL A 280 5.61 -30.79 -14.27
C VAL A 280 6.24 -32.01 -14.91
N LYS A 281 7.25 -32.61 -14.27
CA LYS A 281 7.99 -33.74 -14.84
C LYS A 281 7.28 -35.07 -14.61
N ARG A 282 6.88 -35.36 -13.37
CA ARG A 282 6.34 -36.68 -13.00
C ARG A 282 4.82 -36.77 -13.06
N GLY A 283 4.10 -35.68 -12.83
CA GLY A 283 2.64 -35.73 -12.63
C GLY A 283 2.26 -36.49 -11.36
N ALA A 284 3.11 -36.43 -10.33
CA ALA A 284 2.87 -36.97 -9.00
C ALA A 284 1.99 -35.97 -8.21
N TRP A 285 0.69 -35.99 -8.49
CA TRP A 285 -0.27 -34.99 -7.99
C TRP A 285 -0.36 -34.91 -6.47
N ASP A 286 -0.38 -36.06 -5.80
CA ASP A 286 -0.53 -36.13 -4.35
C ASP A 286 0.72 -35.59 -3.64
N GLU A 287 1.90 -35.85 -4.20
CA GLU A 287 3.16 -35.26 -3.75
C GLU A 287 3.20 -33.73 -3.97
N ALA A 288 2.71 -33.27 -5.12
CA ALA A 288 2.59 -31.84 -5.40
C ALA A 288 1.66 -31.12 -4.39
N GLU A 289 0.54 -31.74 -4.00
CA GLU A 289 -0.32 -31.20 -2.94
C GLU A 289 0.38 -31.16 -1.57
N SER A 290 1.18 -32.17 -1.23
CA SER A 290 1.97 -32.18 0.02
C SER A 290 3.02 -31.06 0.07
N TRP A 291 3.65 -30.74 -1.06
CA TRP A 291 4.55 -29.59 -1.14
C TRP A 291 3.80 -28.25 -0.96
N LEU A 292 2.57 -28.14 -1.47
CA LEU A 292 1.73 -26.95 -1.24
C LEU A 292 1.31 -26.80 0.23
N GLU A 293 1.01 -27.91 0.92
CA GLU A 293 0.73 -27.91 2.37
C GLU A 293 1.94 -27.45 3.18
N SER A 294 3.12 -27.96 2.81
CA SER A 294 4.39 -27.56 3.42
C SER A 294 4.67 -26.07 3.22
N ALA A 295 4.35 -25.53 2.04
CA ALA A 295 4.45 -24.10 1.75
C ALA A 295 3.45 -23.25 2.56
N ALA A 296 2.24 -23.78 2.81
CA ALA A 296 1.18 -23.11 3.54
C ALA A 296 1.48 -23.00 5.04
N PHE A 297 2.00 -24.07 5.65
CA PHE A 297 2.13 -24.18 7.11
C PHE A 297 3.58 -24.22 7.62
N GLY A 298 4.57 -24.26 6.73
CA GLY A 298 5.99 -24.38 7.13
C GLY A 298 6.33 -25.76 7.71
N LEU A 299 5.66 -26.81 7.23
CA LEU A 299 5.90 -28.20 7.64
C LEU A 299 7.02 -28.83 6.79
N ASP A 300 7.79 -29.75 7.36
CA ASP A 300 8.70 -30.62 6.60
C ASP A 300 7.87 -31.66 5.81
N ALA A 301 8.02 -31.73 4.49
CA ALA A 301 7.30 -32.69 3.65
C ALA A 301 7.91 -34.12 3.72
N PRO A 302 7.13 -35.16 3.39
CA PRO A 302 6.20 -35.85 4.27
C PRO A 302 6.87 -36.94 5.13
N ALA A 303 6.71 -36.83 6.44
CA ALA A 303 6.60 -37.98 7.34
C ALA A 303 5.14 -38.08 7.81
N LEU A 304 4.23 -38.50 6.92
CA LEU A 304 2.84 -38.79 7.30
C LEU A 304 2.37 -40.07 6.63
N ALA A 305 3.00 -41.15 7.10
CA ALA A 305 2.43 -42.50 7.09
C ALA A 305 3.05 -43.37 8.20
N SER A 306 3.15 -42.89 9.46
CA SER A 306 3.22 -43.77 10.65
C SER A 306 3.24 -43.02 11.99
N SER A 307 2.45 -43.57 12.92
CA SER A 307 2.57 -43.56 14.39
C SER A 307 2.48 -42.26 15.19
N VAL A 308 1.38 -42.23 15.95
CA VAL A 308 1.27 -41.82 17.36
C VAL A 308 2.56 -42.08 18.17
N THR A 309 2.89 -41.11 19.02
CA THR A 309 3.82 -41.08 20.18
C THR A 309 5.09 -40.24 20.01
N GLY A 310 5.33 -39.36 21.00
CA GLY A 310 6.68 -38.85 21.30
C GLY A 310 6.75 -37.36 21.59
N LEU A 311 6.70 -37.02 22.88
CA LEU A 311 7.07 -35.71 23.43
C LEU A 311 8.55 -35.41 23.12
N HIS A 312 8.83 -34.38 22.32
CA HIS A 312 10.06 -33.59 22.45
C HIS A 312 9.79 -32.15 22.02
N ALA A 313 10.03 -31.22 22.94
CA ALA A 313 9.96 -29.79 22.68
C ALA A 313 11.17 -29.36 21.80
N PRO A 314 10.97 -28.72 20.63
CA PRO A 314 12.08 -28.22 19.85
C PRO A 314 12.60 -26.90 20.44
N THR A 315 13.92 -26.81 20.51
CA THR A 315 14.69 -25.58 20.72
C THR A 315 14.21 -24.46 19.78
N GLN A 316 13.85 -23.31 20.36
CA GLN A 316 13.39 -22.10 19.68
C GLN A 316 14.51 -21.45 18.85
N GLN A 317 14.72 -21.93 17.63
CA GLN A 317 15.13 -21.03 16.54
C GLN A 317 13.85 -20.49 15.89
N PRO A 318 13.76 -19.18 15.57
CA PRO A 318 12.61 -18.64 14.87
C PRO A 318 12.50 -19.32 13.50
N GLN A 319 11.47 -20.14 13.32
CA GLN A 319 11.18 -20.77 12.04
C GLN A 319 10.87 -19.69 11.01
N PRO A 320 11.38 -19.79 9.77
CA PRO A 320 11.02 -18.86 8.72
C PRO A 320 9.50 -18.87 8.51
N PRO A 321 8.87 -17.73 8.22
CA PRO A 321 7.43 -17.68 8.02
C PRO A 321 7.01 -18.57 6.85
N PRO A 322 5.82 -19.20 6.89
CA PRO A 322 5.34 -20.02 5.78
C PRO A 322 5.33 -19.24 4.46
N LEU A 323 5.57 -19.91 3.33
CA LEU A 323 5.78 -19.25 2.04
C LEU A 323 4.51 -18.52 1.55
N PHE A 324 3.30 -18.97 1.92
CA PHE A 324 2.06 -18.26 1.55
C PHE A 324 1.84 -16.95 2.33
N SER A 325 2.56 -16.72 3.43
CA SER A 325 2.39 -15.52 4.27
C SER A 325 2.59 -14.21 3.49
N ALA A 326 3.56 -14.17 2.58
CA ALA A 326 3.83 -13.00 1.75
C ALA A 326 2.74 -12.75 0.70
N TYR A 327 2.09 -13.80 0.22
CA TYR A 327 0.93 -13.64 -0.68
C TYR A 327 -0.25 -13.07 0.08
N LEU A 328 -0.53 -13.59 1.28
CA LEU A 328 -1.59 -13.12 2.15
C LEU A 328 -1.43 -11.64 2.52
N SER A 329 -0.22 -11.21 2.88
CA SER A 329 0.05 -9.82 3.24
C SER A 329 -0.14 -8.83 2.09
N ARG A 330 0.09 -9.26 0.84
CA ARG A 330 -0.06 -8.42 -0.36
C ARG A 330 -1.46 -8.50 -0.98
N THR A 331 -2.28 -9.45 -0.56
CA THR A 331 -3.62 -9.64 -1.10
C THR A 331 -4.55 -8.61 -0.49
N LEU A 332 -5.13 -7.75 -1.34
CA LEU A 332 -6.13 -6.78 -0.93
C LEU A 332 -7.37 -7.51 -0.36
N PRO A 333 -7.98 -7.00 0.72
CA PRO A 333 -9.20 -7.60 1.26
C PRO A 333 -10.35 -7.48 0.25
N ARG A 334 -11.35 -8.37 0.36
CA ARG A 334 -12.62 -8.19 -0.33
C ARG A 334 -13.56 -7.39 0.59
N PRO A 335 -14.14 -6.27 0.13
CA PRO A 335 -15.12 -5.51 0.90
C PRO A 335 -16.47 -6.25 0.91
N ARG A 336 -17.08 -6.40 2.09
CA ARG A 336 -18.44 -6.93 2.23
C ARG A 336 -19.31 -5.94 3.00
N TRP A 337 -20.13 -5.20 2.27
CA TRP A 337 -21.16 -4.33 2.83
C TRP A 337 -22.40 -5.12 3.22
N GLN A 338 -22.96 -4.82 4.39
CA GLN A 338 -24.26 -5.33 4.83
C GLN A 338 -25.01 -4.21 5.56
N PRO A 339 -26.32 -4.02 5.26
CA PRO A 339 -27.14 -3.15 6.07
C PRO A 339 -27.33 -3.77 7.46
N ILE A 340 -27.42 -2.91 8.47
CA ILE A 340 -27.79 -3.26 9.83
C ILE A 340 -29.22 -2.75 10.02
N GLU A 341 -30.16 -3.67 10.00
CA GLU A 341 -31.57 -3.35 10.20
C GLU A 341 -31.84 -3.00 11.67
N PRO A 342 -32.68 -1.99 11.95
CA PRO A 342 -33.15 -1.72 13.30
C PRO A 342 -33.85 -2.95 13.89
N ALA A 343 -33.72 -3.15 15.21
CA ALA A 343 -34.50 -4.16 15.89
C ALA A 343 -36.00 -3.80 15.86
N GLU A 344 -36.86 -4.80 15.68
CA GLU A 344 -38.31 -4.62 15.76
C GLU A 344 -38.71 -4.00 17.12
N PRO A 345 -39.63 -3.02 17.13
CA PRO A 345 -40.08 -2.40 18.37
C PRO A 345 -40.69 -3.45 19.31
N ARG A 346 -40.26 -3.46 20.58
CA ARG A 346 -40.69 -4.47 21.57
C ARG A 346 -42.17 -4.37 21.94
N SER A 347 -42.82 -3.24 21.68
CA SER A 347 -44.27 -3.02 21.80
C SER A 347 -44.70 -1.78 21.02
N ALA A 348 -45.93 -1.76 20.50
CA ALA A 348 -46.51 -0.60 19.80
C ALA A 348 -46.65 0.65 20.70
N ASP A 349 -46.59 0.48 22.02
CA ASP A 349 -46.77 1.54 23.03
C ASP A 349 -45.45 2.04 23.66
N ALA A 350 -44.28 1.61 23.17
CA ALA A 350 -43.00 2.11 23.67
C ALA A 350 -42.63 3.41 22.93
N ASP A 351 -42.58 4.53 23.66
CA ASP A 351 -42.14 5.86 23.17
C ASP A 351 -40.64 5.91 22.77
N ASP A 352 -39.89 4.81 22.94
CA ASP A 352 -38.49 4.71 22.57
C ASP A 352 -38.33 4.28 21.10
N ALA A 353 -37.87 5.20 20.25
CA ALA A 353 -37.50 4.88 18.88
C ALA A 353 -36.43 3.77 18.84
N PRO A 354 -36.58 2.72 18.00
CA PRO A 354 -35.66 1.58 17.96
C PRO A 354 -34.28 1.93 17.37
N SER A 355 -34.16 3.08 16.71
CA SER A 355 -32.93 3.59 16.12
C SER A 355 -32.91 5.12 16.09
N PRO A 356 -31.72 5.73 15.98
CA PRO A 356 -31.60 7.18 15.80
C PRO A 356 -32.24 7.65 14.49
N CYS A 357 -32.76 8.88 14.48
CA CYS A 357 -33.29 9.51 13.26
C CYS A 357 -32.20 9.86 12.24
N GLY A 358 -32.64 10.22 11.03
CA GLY A 358 -31.76 10.67 9.95
C GLY A 358 -30.99 11.91 10.34
N ARG A 359 -29.66 11.91 10.15
CA ARG A 359 -28.79 13.01 10.58
C ARG A 359 -27.45 13.08 9.85
N GLY A 360 -26.89 14.28 9.75
CA GLY A 360 -25.53 14.54 9.25
C GLY A 360 -24.71 15.37 10.25
N GLY A 361 -23.39 15.29 10.18
CA GLY A 361 -22.48 16.05 11.05
C GLY A 361 -22.44 15.57 12.51
N HIS A 362 -23.17 14.50 12.82
CA HIS A 362 -23.07 13.76 14.08
C HIS A 362 -21.67 13.13 14.23
N GLN A 363 -21.28 12.79 15.45
CA GLN A 363 -20.03 12.07 15.69
C GLN A 363 -20.30 10.71 16.32
N MET A 364 -19.39 9.79 16.04
CA MET A 364 -19.36 8.44 16.57
C MET A 364 -17.93 8.11 17.02
N CYS A 365 -17.84 7.32 18.08
CA CYS A 365 -16.60 6.71 18.54
C CYS A 365 -16.88 5.27 18.97
N LEU A 366 -15.84 4.44 18.96
CA LEU A 366 -15.98 3.00 19.19
C LEU A 366 -15.18 2.58 20.41
N ASP A 367 -15.85 1.83 21.28
CA ASP A 367 -15.26 1.02 22.33
C ASP A 367 -15.15 -0.41 21.81
N SER A 368 -14.05 -0.70 21.09
CA SER A 368 -13.82 -2.01 20.46
C SER A 368 -13.76 -3.14 21.50
N ASP A 369 -13.23 -2.87 22.69
CA ASP A 369 -13.05 -3.88 23.74
C ASP A 369 -14.39 -4.41 24.26
N ASN A 370 -15.42 -3.55 24.33
CA ASN A 370 -16.76 -3.93 24.77
C ASN A 370 -17.78 -4.08 23.62
N GLY A 371 -17.36 -3.82 22.37
CA GLY A 371 -18.24 -3.88 21.20
C GLY A 371 -19.36 -2.83 21.23
N ILE A 372 -19.07 -1.57 21.59
CA ILE A 372 -20.07 -0.51 21.71
C ILE A 372 -19.68 0.70 20.85
N ALA A 373 -20.55 1.08 19.91
CA ALA A 373 -20.41 2.34 19.15
C ALA A 373 -21.31 3.42 19.76
N TYR A 374 -20.73 4.52 20.20
CA TYR A 374 -21.46 5.67 20.75
C TYR A 374 -21.70 6.71 19.67
N MET A 375 -22.87 7.36 19.66
CA MET A 375 -23.23 8.41 18.71
C MET A 375 -23.87 9.61 19.41
N PHE A 376 -23.41 10.82 19.09
CA PHE A 376 -23.93 12.06 19.68
C PHE A 376 -24.25 13.13 18.62
N GLY A 377 -25.40 13.79 18.84
CA GLY A 377 -25.81 15.00 18.13
C GLY A 377 -25.99 14.84 16.63
N GLY A 378 -25.62 15.88 15.88
CA GLY A 378 -25.85 16.02 14.44
C GLY A 378 -26.99 16.97 14.11
N TRP A 379 -27.32 17.06 12.82
CA TRP A 379 -28.41 17.87 12.27
C TRP A 379 -29.34 16.98 11.44
N ASP A 380 -30.64 17.05 11.70
CA ASP A 380 -31.65 16.13 11.13
C ASP A 380 -32.24 16.55 9.78
N GLY A 381 -32.07 17.80 9.38
CA GLY A 381 -32.87 18.39 8.31
C GLY A 381 -33.36 19.79 8.64
N GLU A 382 -33.48 20.05 9.94
CA GLU A 382 -34.15 21.23 10.47
C GLU A 382 -33.39 21.80 11.67
N ARG A 383 -32.94 20.96 12.60
CA ARG A 383 -32.34 21.37 13.88
C ARG A 383 -31.14 20.52 14.28
N ASP A 384 -30.32 21.10 15.15
CA ASP A 384 -29.27 20.36 15.83
C ASP A 384 -29.86 19.46 16.93
N LEU A 385 -29.24 18.32 17.16
CA LEU A 385 -29.68 17.29 18.09
C LEU A 385 -28.75 17.22 19.31
N ALA A 386 -29.31 16.85 20.47
CA ALA A 386 -28.61 16.64 21.74
C ALA A 386 -28.78 15.22 22.29
N ASP A 387 -29.34 14.32 21.50
CA ASP A 387 -29.53 12.92 21.88
C ASP A 387 -28.21 12.15 21.81
N PHE A 388 -28.09 11.16 22.70
CA PHE A 388 -26.90 10.34 22.86
C PHE A 388 -27.27 8.86 22.87
N TRP A 389 -26.64 8.09 21.98
CA TRP A 389 -26.98 6.70 21.70
C TRP A 389 -25.77 5.79 21.86
N ALA A 390 -26.02 4.52 22.20
CA ALA A 390 -25.06 3.43 22.11
C ALA A 390 -25.64 2.30 21.23
N TYR A 391 -24.88 1.87 20.24
CA TYR A 391 -25.14 0.64 19.51
C TYR A 391 -24.29 -0.48 20.10
N HIS A 392 -24.94 -1.55 20.54
CA HIS A 392 -24.29 -2.72 21.08
C HIS A 392 -24.12 -3.76 19.97
N ILE A 393 -22.87 -3.95 19.51
CA ILE A 393 -22.53 -4.71 18.30
C ILE A 393 -22.96 -6.17 18.42
N HIS A 394 -22.70 -6.82 19.55
CA HIS A 394 -23.02 -8.23 19.75
C HIS A 394 -24.53 -8.50 19.81
N GLN A 395 -25.31 -7.54 20.33
CA GLN A 395 -26.75 -7.63 20.46
C GLN A 395 -27.48 -7.20 19.19
N GLY A 396 -26.83 -6.41 18.33
CA GLY A 396 -27.46 -5.85 17.14
C GLY A 396 -28.50 -4.76 17.44
N THR A 397 -28.36 -4.04 18.56
CA THR A 397 -29.41 -3.12 19.05
C THR A 397 -28.87 -1.75 19.45
N TRP A 398 -29.64 -0.72 19.12
CA TRP A 398 -29.45 0.62 19.69
C TRP A 398 -30.06 0.72 21.09
N ARG A 399 -29.44 1.57 21.91
CA ARG A 399 -29.92 2.00 23.23
C ARG A 399 -29.80 3.51 23.30
N LEU A 400 -30.93 4.18 23.58
CA LEU A 400 -30.94 5.60 23.92
C LEU A 400 -30.30 5.77 25.30
N ILE A 401 -29.18 6.50 25.38
CA ILE A 401 -28.55 6.86 26.65
C ILE A 401 -29.23 8.13 27.20
N SER A 402 -29.50 9.09 26.32
CA SER A 402 -30.12 10.36 26.69
C SER A 402 -30.87 10.96 25.52
N ALA A 403 -32.14 11.33 25.72
CA ALA A 403 -32.91 12.10 24.73
C ALA A 403 -32.45 13.57 24.64
N ASP A 404 -31.89 14.09 25.74
CA ASP A 404 -31.35 15.45 25.84
C ASP A 404 -30.17 15.45 26.82
N ALA A 405 -28.96 15.39 26.28
CA ALA A 405 -27.74 15.41 27.10
C ALA A 405 -27.60 16.71 27.88
N GLN A 406 -28.11 17.85 27.38
CA GLN A 406 -28.01 19.14 28.06
C GLN A 406 -28.79 19.15 29.37
N ALA A 407 -30.00 18.59 29.36
CA ALA A 407 -30.83 18.42 30.55
C ALA A 407 -30.15 17.57 31.64
N GLN A 408 -29.16 16.76 31.26
CA GLN A 408 -28.38 15.88 32.14
C GLN A 408 -26.97 16.43 32.44
N GLY A 409 -26.74 17.74 32.25
CA GLY A 409 -25.45 18.38 32.51
C GLY A 409 -24.37 18.10 31.46
N GLY A 410 -24.76 17.55 30.32
CA GLY A 410 -23.92 17.30 29.15
C GLY A 410 -23.94 18.44 28.12
N PRO A 411 -23.38 18.18 26.93
CA PRO A 411 -23.31 19.16 25.85
C PRO A 411 -24.70 19.47 25.27
N GLY A 412 -24.95 20.74 24.96
CA GLY A 412 -26.14 21.16 24.20
C GLY A 412 -26.17 20.68 22.73
N PRO A 413 -27.31 20.86 22.04
CA PRO A 413 -27.48 20.44 20.64
C PRO A 413 -26.37 20.96 19.74
N ARG A 414 -25.79 20.08 18.91
CA ARG A 414 -24.66 20.45 18.04
C ARG A 414 -24.41 19.50 16.87
N SER A 415 -23.88 20.06 15.79
CA SER A 415 -23.33 19.35 14.63
C SER A 415 -21.88 19.78 14.33
N CYS A 416 -21.16 19.00 13.52
CA CYS A 416 -19.76 19.22 13.09
C CYS A 416 -18.74 19.43 14.21
N HIS A 417 -19.07 18.95 15.41
CA HIS A 417 -18.19 18.83 16.56
C HIS A 417 -17.26 17.60 16.38
N LYS A 418 -16.40 17.31 17.37
CA LYS A 418 -15.65 16.04 17.43
C LYS A 418 -15.88 15.30 18.73
N MET A 419 -15.85 13.98 18.61
CA MET A 419 -15.98 13.03 19.71
C MET A 419 -14.89 11.97 19.60
N CYS A 420 -14.21 11.64 20.70
CA CYS A 420 -13.25 10.53 20.74
C CYS A 420 -13.34 9.74 22.05
N TYR A 421 -13.12 8.43 21.95
CA TYR A 421 -13.13 7.50 23.09
C TYR A 421 -11.70 7.20 23.56
N CYS A 422 -11.49 7.15 24.86
CA CYS A 422 -10.23 6.75 25.47
C CYS A 422 -10.34 5.34 26.06
N PRO A 423 -9.77 4.30 25.39
CA PRO A 423 -9.90 2.91 25.85
C PRO A 423 -9.30 2.68 27.24
N ARG A 424 -8.24 3.41 27.61
CA ARG A 424 -7.62 3.30 28.94
C ARG A 424 -8.55 3.73 30.08
N THR A 425 -9.41 4.73 29.85
CA THR A 425 -10.17 5.38 30.94
C THR A 425 -11.68 5.15 30.87
N GLY A 426 -12.20 4.72 29.72
CA GLY A 426 -13.64 4.64 29.49
C GLY A 426 -14.30 6.01 29.42
N PHE A 427 -13.56 7.05 29.03
CA PHE A 427 -14.11 8.40 28.84
C PHE A 427 -14.29 8.72 27.36
N ILE A 428 -15.39 9.41 27.05
CA ILE A 428 -15.66 10.01 25.75
C ILE A 428 -15.50 11.51 25.91
N TYR A 429 -14.74 12.16 25.02
CA TYR A 429 -14.52 13.61 25.04
C TYR A 429 -15.26 14.27 23.87
N VAL A 430 -15.88 15.44 24.11
CA VAL A 430 -16.67 16.18 23.10
C VAL A 430 -16.24 17.63 23.06
N LEU A 431 -15.89 18.13 21.86
CA LEU A 431 -15.42 19.50 21.64
C LEU A 431 -15.97 20.10 20.34
N GLY A 432 -16.23 21.41 20.37
CA GLY A 432 -16.61 22.20 19.20
C GLY A 432 -18.08 22.07 18.81
N ARG A 433 -18.46 22.84 17.78
CA ARG A 433 -19.78 22.85 17.13
C ARG A 433 -19.77 23.79 15.93
N PHE A 434 -20.60 23.50 14.94
CA PHE A 434 -20.98 24.45 13.90
C PHE A 434 -22.08 25.39 14.41
N VAL A 435 -22.07 26.63 13.93
CA VAL A 435 -23.10 27.63 14.18
C VAL A 435 -23.34 28.32 12.83
N ASP A 436 -24.57 28.31 12.34
CA ASP A 436 -24.91 28.98 11.09
C ASP A 436 -24.78 30.51 11.18
N GLN A 437 -24.78 31.18 10.02
CA GLN A 437 -24.53 32.61 9.93
C GLN A 437 -25.65 33.45 10.55
N ASP A 438 -26.90 33.04 10.38
CA ASP A 438 -28.06 33.76 10.89
C ASP A 438 -28.03 33.78 12.42
N ARG A 439 -27.79 32.62 13.06
CA ARG A 439 -27.58 32.53 14.51
C ARG A 439 -26.36 33.31 14.98
N GLN A 440 -25.26 33.34 14.22
CA GLN A 440 -24.10 34.17 14.57
C GLN A 440 -24.44 35.66 14.62
N LEU A 441 -25.22 36.15 13.64
CA LEU A 441 -25.67 37.54 13.58
C LEU A 441 -26.64 37.88 14.71
N GLU A 442 -27.57 36.98 15.03
CA GLU A 442 -28.46 37.12 16.19
C GLU A 442 -27.66 37.23 17.51
N LEU A 443 -26.66 36.36 17.70
CA LEU A 443 -25.80 36.36 18.89
C LEU A 443 -24.95 37.64 18.99
N ALA A 444 -24.50 38.20 17.87
CA ALA A 444 -23.76 39.46 17.85
C ALA A 444 -24.62 40.67 18.23
N ALA A 445 -25.91 40.65 17.87
CA ALA A 445 -26.86 41.73 18.19
C ALA A 445 -27.21 41.80 19.67
N VAL A 446 -27.15 40.68 20.40
CA VAL A 446 -27.48 40.61 21.84
C VAL A 446 -26.19 40.73 22.68
N SER A 447 -25.62 41.94 22.74
CA SER A 447 -24.32 42.29 23.35
C SER A 447 -24.13 42.04 24.86
N THR A 448 -24.96 41.23 25.52
CA THR A 448 -24.82 40.92 26.96
C THR A 448 -24.93 39.42 27.32
N VAL A 449 -25.12 38.51 26.36
CA VAL A 449 -25.59 37.13 26.69
C VAL A 449 -24.81 36.00 26.01
N ALA A 450 -23.64 36.27 25.40
CA ALA A 450 -22.79 35.21 24.83
C ALA A 450 -22.39 34.11 25.85
N ALA A 451 -22.35 34.46 27.14
CA ALA A 451 -22.07 33.52 28.23
C ALA A 451 -23.28 32.68 28.69
N ALA A 452 -24.52 33.04 28.32
CA ALA A 452 -25.72 32.34 28.80
C ALA A 452 -26.44 31.51 27.73
N THR A 453 -26.11 31.65 26.44
CA THR A 453 -26.79 30.95 25.33
C THR A 453 -26.09 29.66 24.87
N GLY A 454 -25.06 29.18 25.57
CA GLY A 454 -24.41 27.90 25.26
C GLY A 454 -23.53 27.89 23.99
N HIS A 455 -23.06 29.05 23.53
CA HIS A 455 -22.18 29.20 22.34
C HIS A 455 -20.71 29.49 22.71
N SER A 456 -20.28 29.10 23.90
CA SER A 456 -18.87 29.14 24.30
C SER A 456 -18.11 27.93 23.74
N PRO A 457 -16.77 27.99 23.63
CA PRO A 457 -15.96 26.82 23.30
C PRO A 457 -15.90 25.87 24.51
N ASP A 458 -17.02 25.22 24.75
CA ASP A 458 -17.22 24.27 25.83
C ASP A 458 -16.54 22.92 25.55
N PHE A 459 -16.06 22.27 26.59
CA PHE A 459 -15.39 20.97 26.51
C PHE A 459 -15.94 20.03 27.57
N TYR A 460 -16.46 18.88 27.14
CA TYR A 460 -17.09 17.90 28.03
C TYR A 460 -16.38 16.55 27.96
N ARG A 461 -16.56 15.76 29.03
CA ARG A 461 -16.38 14.31 28.98
C ARG A 461 -17.62 13.57 29.48
N PHE A 462 -17.81 12.36 28.97
CA PHE A 462 -18.78 11.38 29.46
C PHE A 462 -18.07 10.15 29.99
N SER A 463 -18.54 9.61 31.11
CA SER A 463 -18.05 8.35 31.68
C SER A 463 -18.92 7.18 31.27
N THR A 464 -18.37 6.24 30.49
CA THR A 464 -19.12 5.03 30.07
C THR A 464 -19.44 4.11 31.26
N ARG A 465 -18.67 4.21 32.35
CA ARG A 465 -18.87 3.41 33.58
C ARG A 465 -20.00 3.93 34.47
N THR A 466 -20.09 5.25 34.63
CA THR A 466 -21.07 5.88 35.54
C THR A 466 -22.29 6.44 34.82
N GLY A 467 -22.21 6.60 33.50
CA GLY A 467 -23.29 7.19 32.70
C GLY A 467 -23.45 8.69 32.90
N GLN A 468 -22.41 9.40 33.36
CA GLN A 468 -22.48 10.81 33.74
C GLN A 468 -21.60 11.70 32.87
N TRP A 469 -22.10 12.90 32.58
CA TRP A 469 -21.36 13.97 31.94
C TRP A 469 -20.56 14.80 32.96
N THR A 470 -19.45 15.37 32.51
CA THR A 470 -18.66 16.35 33.26
C THR A 470 -18.21 17.45 32.33
N LEU A 471 -18.51 18.70 32.68
CA LEU A 471 -17.98 19.87 32.02
C LEU A 471 -16.52 20.08 32.45
N LEU A 472 -15.59 19.95 31.51
CA LEU A 472 -14.16 20.14 31.74
C LEU A 472 -13.73 21.60 31.57
N SER A 473 -14.33 22.31 30.62
CA SER A 473 -14.05 23.72 30.37
C SER A 473 -15.30 24.44 29.91
N ARG A 474 -15.57 25.61 30.50
CA ARG A 474 -16.63 26.52 30.04
C ARG A 474 -16.20 27.31 28.80
N ASP A 475 -14.92 27.59 28.68
CA ASP A 475 -14.32 28.35 27.59
C ASP A 475 -12.86 27.94 27.41
N THR A 476 -12.61 27.02 26.48
CA THR A 476 -11.26 26.53 26.22
C THR A 476 -10.33 27.63 25.74
N ALA A 477 -10.84 28.71 25.12
CA ALA A 477 -9.99 29.79 24.63
C ALA A 477 -9.34 30.57 25.78
N ASN A 478 -10.12 30.85 26.84
CA ASN A 478 -9.62 31.53 28.03
C ASN A 478 -8.66 30.65 28.86
N GLU A 479 -8.69 29.34 28.64
CA GLU A 479 -7.81 28.36 29.30
C GLU A 479 -6.57 28.01 28.46
N GLY A 480 -6.30 28.74 27.37
CA GLY A 480 -5.14 28.52 26.49
C GLY A 480 -5.32 27.38 25.47
N GLY A 481 -6.55 26.87 25.33
CA GLY A 481 -6.98 25.93 24.31
C GLY A 481 -7.55 26.60 23.06
N PRO A 482 -8.18 25.81 22.17
CA PRO A 482 -8.76 26.33 20.94
C PRO A 482 -9.97 27.25 21.21
N ARG A 483 -10.24 28.18 20.28
CA ARG A 483 -11.51 28.91 20.22
C ARG A 483 -12.64 28.02 19.71
N LEU A 484 -13.87 28.54 19.68
CA LEU A 484 -15.01 27.82 19.15
C LEU A 484 -14.79 27.49 17.68
N LEU A 485 -14.85 26.21 17.34
CA LEU A 485 -14.49 25.72 16.03
C LEU A 485 -15.30 24.48 15.61
N TYR A 486 -15.30 24.18 14.32
CA TYR A 486 -15.93 23.02 13.70
C TYR A 486 -15.08 22.44 12.57
N ASP A 487 -15.38 21.21 12.14
CA ASP A 487 -14.62 20.46 11.10
C ASP A 487 -13.12 20.27 11.40
N HIS A 488 -12.76 20.40 12.67
CA HIS A 488 -11.45 20.02 13.22
C HIS A 488 -11.36 18.51 13.36
N GLN A 489 -10.17 18.00 13.71
CA GLN A 489 -10.02 16.64 14.20
C GLN A 489 -9.56 16.64 15.65
N MET A 490 -9.96 15.59 16.37
CA MET A 490 -9.59 15.36 17.76
C MET A 490 -9.36 13.86 17.99
N LEU A 491 -8.27 13.51 18.67
CA LEU A 491 -7.99 12.14 19.11
C LEU A 491 -7.27 12.14 20.46
N VAL A 492 -7.22 10.97 21.10
CA VAL A 492 -6.52 10.77 22.37
C VAL A 492 -5.36 9.78 22.17
N ASP A 493 -4.16 10.18 22.59
CA ASP A 493 -3.11 9.23 22.90
C ASP A 493 -3.41 8.65 24.28
N HIS A 494 -4.08 7.51 24.29
CA HIS A 494 -4.52 6.87 25.53
C HIS A 494 -3.34 6.38 26.38
N GLU A 495 -2.14 6.23 25.84
CA GLU A 495 -0.97 5.87 26.63
C GLU A 495 -0.39 7.06 27.38
N SER A 496 -0.23 8.21 26.72
CA SER A 496 0.28 9.43 27.37
C SER A 496 -0.80 10.27 28.05
N GLN A 497 -2.07 9.91 27.88
CA GLN A 497 -3.23 10.68 28.37
C GLN A 497 -3.24 12.12 27.85
N LEU A 498 -2.83 12.30 26.59
CA LEU A 498 -2.87 13.57 25.88
C LEU A 498 -3.94 13.54 24.78
N LEU A 499 -4.79 14.56 24.75
CA LEU A 499 -5.68 14.81 23.62
C LEU A 499 -5.01 15.79 22.66
N TYR A 500 -5.18 15.57 21.36
CA TYR A 500 -4.70 16.46 20.31
C TYR A 500 -5.88 16.97 19.49
N VAL A 501 -5.87 18.28 19.21
CA VAL A 501 -6.90 18.98 18.44
C VAL A 501 -6.21 19.75 17.32
N PHE A 502 -6.56 19.46 16.07
CA PHE A 502 -5.95 20.12 14.91
C PHE A 502 -6.99 20.64 13.92
N GLY A 503 -6.71 21.83 13.37
CA GLY A 503 -7.45 22.36 12.23
C GLY A 503 -8.88 22.75 12.59
N GLY A 504 -9.73 22.80 11.56
CA GLY A 504 -11.09 23.29 11.68
C GLY A 504 -11.20 24.81 11.49
N ARG A 505 -12.42 25.28 11.28
CA ARG A 505 -12.72 26.71 11.11
C ARG A 505 -13.17 27.31 12.43
N VAL A 506 -12.57 28.45 12.78
CA VAL A 506 -12.92 29.23 13.96
C VAL A 506 -14.19 30.03 13.66
N ILE A 507 -15.11 30.05 14.62
CA ILE A 507 -16.33 30.85 14.58
C ILE A 507 -16.04 32.25 15.14
N HIS A 508 -16.45 33.28 14.40
CA HIS A 508 -16.30 34.69 14.76
C HIS A 508 -17.66 35.37 14.79
N PRO A 509 -18.36 35.38 15.94
CA PRO A 509 -19.70 35.97 16.01
C PRO A 509 -19.73 37.44 15.56
N ALA A 510 -18.69 38.21 15.91
CA ALA A 510 -18.57 39.62 15.53
C ALA A 510 -18.20 39.85 14.06
N ASP A 511 -17.71 38.83 13.34
CA ASP A 511 -17.37 38.91 11.91
C ASP A 511 -17.57 37.54 11.24
N PRO A 512 -18.82 37.17 10.90
CA PRO A 512 -19.12 35.85 10.33
C PRO A 512 -18.41 35.56 9.00
N ASN A 513 -17.96 36.61 8.29
CA ASN A 513 -17.25 36.48 7.03
C ASN A 513 -15.76 36.18 7.22
N ARG A 514 -15.22 36.35 8.42
CA ARG A 514 -13.83 36.01 8.74
C ARG A 514 -13.59 34.51 8.58
N ILE A 515 -12.66 34.16 7.70
CA ILE A 515 -12.18 32.80 7.52
C ILE A 515 -10.87 32.66 8.29
N GLU A 516 -10.92 32.00 9.44
CA GLU A 516 -9.75 31.64 10.22
C GLU A 516 -9.72 30.14 10.47
N LEU A 517 -8.55 29.53 10.25
CA LEU A 517 -8.32 28.11 10.48
C LEU A 517 -7.53 27.94 11.79
N SER A 518 -7.94 26.98 12.61
CA SER A 518 -7.29 26.73 13.89
C SER A 518 -5.97 25.95 13.71
N GLY A 519 -5.04 26.15 14.64
CA GLY A 519 -3.77 25.45 14.73
C GLY A 519 -3.87 24.07 15.40
N MET A 520 -2.75 23.60 15.94
CA MET A 520 -2.61 22.39 16.73
C MET A 520 -2.52 22.73 18.22
N TYR A 521 -3.36 22.09 19.00
CA TYR A 521 -3.38 22.17 20.46
C TYR A 521 -3.29 20.77 21.06
N ARG A 522 -2.81 20.69 22.29
CA ARG A 522 -2.94 19.50 23.11
C ARG A 522 -3.56 19.81 24.46
N TYR A 523 -4.29 18.86 25.01
CA TYR A 523 -4.82 18.90 26.37
C TYR A 523 -4.25 17.74 27.18
N ASP A 524 -3.64 18.05 28.31
CA ASP A 524 -3.20 17.07 29.29
C ASP A 524 -4.38 16.70 30.18
N VAL A 525 -4.85 15.45 30.07
CA VAL A 525 -6.02 14.96 30.83
C VAL A 525 -5.74 14.92 32.32
N ILE A 526 -4.51 14.61 32.71
CA ILE A 526 -4.13 14.45 34.12
C ILE A 526 -3.96 15.83 34.76
N ALA A 527 -3.22 16.72 34.08
CA ALA A 527 -2.97 18.08 34.56
C ALA A 527 -4.15 19.04 34.31
N SER A 528 -5.15 18.62 33.53
CA SER A 528 -6.30 19.43 33.12
C SER A 528 -5.88 20.76 32.47
N LYS A 529 -4.90 20.72 31.57
CA LYS A 529 -4.27 21.93 31.02
C LYS A 529 -4.10 21.87 29.50
N TRP A 530 -4.45 22.96 28.83
CA TRP A 530 -4.18 23.15 27.41
C TRP A 530 -2.75 23.66 27.14
N ALA A 531 -2.23 23.28 25.98
CA ALA A 531 -1.01 23.84 25.41
C ALA A 531 -1.16 24.02 23.89
N PHE A 532 -0.82 25.21 23.41
CA PHE A 532 -0.64 25.49 21.98
C PHE A 532 0.65 24.82 21.46
N LEU A 533 0.60 24.28 20.24
CA LEU A 533 1.75 23.63 19.62
C LEU A 533 2.24 24.40 18.37
N PHE A 534 1.38 24.63 17.39
CA PHE A 534 1.72 25.38 16.18
C PHE A 534 0.49 25.86 15.42
N ASP A 535 0.69 26.78 14.49
CA ASP A 535 -0.29 27.27 13.52
C ASP A 535 0.38 27.64 12.18
N ASP A 536 -0.33 28.33 11.30
CA ASP A 536 0.20 28.78 10.01
C ASP A 536 1.33 29.83 10.14
N SER A 537 1.42 30.55 11.26
CA SER A 537 2.48 31.53 11.52
C SER A 537 3.80 30.88 11.95
N THR A 538 3.73 29.67 12.52
CA THR A 538 4.87 28.90 12.99
C THR A 538 5.78 28.49 11.82
N PRO A 539 7.11 28.71 11.83
CA PRO A 539 7.98 28.41 10.69
C PRO A 539 8.09 26.90 10.39
N ALA A 540 8.23 26.54 9.11
CA ALA A 540 8.58 25.17 8.71
C ALA A 540 9.99 24.81 9.24
N PRO A 541 10.27 23.55 9.62
CA PRO A 541 9.43 22.35 9.49
C PRO A 541 8.56 22.04 10.73
N TRP A 542 8.23 23.04 11.55
CA TRP A 542 7.53 22.85 12.83
C TRP A 542 6.00 23.02 12.74
N ARG A 543 5.46 23.07 11.52
CA ARG A 543 4.01 23.23 11.28
C ARG A 543 3.49 22.27 10.21
N ILE A 544 2.22 21.94 10.34
CA ILE A 544 1.39 21.40 9.27
C ILE A 544 0.40 22.50 8.88
N PRO A 545 0.20 22.81 7.59
CA PRO A 545 -0.76 23.84 7.19
C PRO A 545 -2.16 23.55 7.74
N SER A 546 -2.75 24.54 8.41
CA SER A 546 -4.11 24.45 8.94
C SER A 546 -5.13 24.22 7.83
N ARG A 547 -6.18 23.45 8.14
CA ARG A 547 -7.13 22.85 7.18
C ARG A 547 -8.43 22.40 7.87
N VAL A 548 -9.50 22.22 7.10
CA VAL A 548 -10.79 21.67 7.59
C VAL A 548 -11.09 20.31 6.95
N GLY A 549 -11.92 19.49 7.59
CA GLY A 549 -12.45 18.25 6.99
C GLY A 549 -11.39 17.21 6.63
N HIS A 550 -10.18 17.33 7.18
CA HIS A 550 -9.06 16.41 7.00
C HIS A 550 -9.23 15.17 7.89
N SER A 551 -8.43 14.14 7.67
CA SER A 551 -8.31 13.01 8.59
C SER A 551 -7.07 13.17 9.47
N MET A 552 -7.20 12.84 10.76
CA MET A 552 -6.10 12.79 11.73
C MET A 552 -6.13 11.44 12.43
N LEU A 553 -5.01 10.72 12.40
CA LEU A 553 -4.86 9.36 12.91
C LEU A 553 -3.65 9.31 13.84
N ILE A 554 -3.64 8.36 14.79
CA ILE A 554 -2.48 8.13 15.64
C ILE A 554 -1.92 6.74 15.39
N ASP A 555 -0.62 6.69 15.15
CA ASP A 555 0.15 5.46 15.03
C ASP A 555 0.80 5.16 16.38
N THR A 556 0.40 4.05 17.00
CA THR A 556 0.82 3.63 18.35
C THR A 556 1.72 2.40 18.32
N ARG A 557 2.48 2.21 17.22
CA ARG A 557 3.34 1.04 17.01
C ARG A 557 4.16 0.66 18.26
N PRO A 558 4.30 -0.66 18.54
CA PRO A 558 5.11 -1.17 19.66
C PRO A 558 6.59 -0.79 19.62
N SER A 559 7.10 -0.33 18.46
CA SER A 559 8.47 0.16 18.30
C SER A 559 8.78 1.44 19.11
N GLY A 560 7.76 2.04 19.74
CA GLY A 560 7.89 3.19 20.62
C GLY A 560 7.82 4.55 19.91
N GLN A 561 7.84 4.58 18.57
CA GLN A 561 7.69 5.82 17.81
C GLN A 561 6.21 6.14 17.59
N ARG A 562 5.68 7.10 18.36
CA ARG A 562 4.31 7.59 18.22
C ARG A 562 4.24 8.80 17.31
N GLN A 563 3.34 8.74 16.32
CA GLN A 563 3.20 9.79 15.32
C GLN A 563 1.74 10.03 14.99
N LEU A 564 1.38 11.30 14.78
CA LEU A 564 0.11 11.65 14.18
C LEU A 564 0.26 11.69 12.67
N TRP A 565 -0.73 11.13 11.97
CA TRP A 565 -0.86 11.21 10.53
C TRP A 565 -2.00 12.16 10.19
N ILE A 566 -1.70 13.18 9.41
CA ILE A 566 -2.67 14.16 8.94
C ILE A 566 -2.69 14.13 7.43
N MET A 567 -3.87 13.98 6.85
CA MET A 567 -3.98 13.86 5.40
C MET A 567 -5.26 14.48 4.89
N SER A 568 -5.23 14.90 3.62
CA SER A 568 -6.37 15.46 2.91
C SER A 568 -6.95 16.72 3.58
N GLY A 569 -8.23 17.00 3.34
CA GLY A 569 -8.96 18.15 3.85
C GLY A 569 -9.05 19.28 2.83
N GLN A 570 -9.45 20.45 3.31
CA GLN A 570 -9.67 21.62 2.47
C GLN A 570 -9.01 22.85 3.08
N ARG A 571 -8.50 23.72 2.20
CA ARG A 571 -7.96 25.02 2.55
C ARG A 571 -8.38 26.04 1.49
N GLY A 572 -9.27 26.95 1.84
CA GLY A 572 -9.92 27.86 0.89
C GLY A 572 -10.78 27.07 -0.10
N ASP A 573 -10.57 27.29 -1.39
CA ASP A 573 -11.22 26.59 -2.49
C ASP A 573 -10.52 25.28 -2.89
N ARG A 574 -9.36 24.97 -2.29
CA ARG A 574 -8.55 23.79 -2.65
C ARG A 574 -8.77 22.63 -1.70
N TYR A 575 -9.11 21.48 -2.27
CA TYR A 575 -8.99 20.19 -1.60
C TYR A 575 -7.54 19.72 -1.65
N LEU A 576 -7.03 19.30 -0.51
CA LEU A 576 -5.65 18.88 -0.33
C LEU A 576 -5.53 17.37 -0.62
N THR A 577 -4.42 17.00 -1.24
CA THR A 577 -4.01 15.61 -1.50
C THR A 577 -2.61 15.35 -0.94
N ASP A 578 -2.28 16.03 0.14
CA ASP A 578 -1.04 15.88 0.88
C ASP A 578 -1.21 14.93 2.08
N MET A 579 -0.08 14.43 2.57
CA MET A 579 -0.01 13.64 3.81
C MET A 579 1.18 14.13 4.64
N TRP A 580 0.97 14.21 5.94
CA TRP A 580 1.92 14.73 6.92
C TRP A 580 2.03 13.79 8.10
N ARG A 581 3.22 13.79 8.69
CA ARG A 581 3.49 13.18 10.00
C ARG A 581 3.89 14.25 11.00
N TYR A 582 3.36 14.14 12.20
CA TYR A 582 3.80 14.90 13.36
C TYR A 582 4.36 13.93 14.40
N ASP A 583 5.64 14.04 14.70
CA ASP A 583 6.32 13.17 15.66
C ASP A 583 6.08 13.65 17.09
N LEU A 584 5.42 12.83 17.91
CA LEU A 584 4.97 13.25 19.25
C LEU A 584 6.13 13.54 20.21
N ALA A 585 7.30 12.92 20.01
CA ALA A 585 8.45 13.07 20.88
C ALA A 585 9.25 14.35 20.55
N THR A 586 9.43 14.64 19.25
CA THR A 586 10.29 15.73 18.79
C THR A 586 9.52 16.99 18.39
N GLY A 587 8.21 16.89 18.16
CA GLY A 587 7.38 17.97 17.63
C GLY A 587 7.65 18.30 16.15
N LYS A 588 8.45 17.49 15.44
CA LYS A 588 8.80 17.73 14.04
C LYS A 588 7.65 17.36 13.11
N CYS A 589 7.33 18.24 12.17
CA CYS A 589 6.40 17.97 11.08
C CYS A 589 7.17 17.51 9.83
N SER A 590 6.77 16.39 9.24
CA SER A 590 7.40 15.82 8.05
C SER A 590 6.34 15.51 7.00
N GLU A 591 6.51 16.09 5.81
CA GLU A 591 5.68 15.79 4.65
C GLU A 591 5.98 14.36 4.16
N VAL A 592 4.94 13.54 4.00
CA VAL A 592 5.02 12.18 3.43
C VAL A 592 4.85 12.24 1.93
N THR A 593 3.85 13.00 1.48
CA THR A 593 3.63 13.32 0.06
C THR A 593 2.94 14.68 -0.05
N ARG A 594 3.28 15.42 -1.09
CA ARG A 594 2.68 16.73 -1.45
C ARG A 594 1.36 16.58 -2.18
N ASP A 595 1.29 15.52 -2.97
CA ASP A 595 0.18 15.24 -3.84
C ASP A 595 0.20 13.76 -4.19
N TYR A 596 -0.74 13.00 -3.62
CA TYR A 596 -0.94 11.61 -4.00
C TYR A 596 -1.87 11.42 -5.20
N LEU A 597 -2.38 12.46 -5.86
CA LEU A 597 -3.34 12.34 -6.98
C LEU A 597 -2.84 11.47 -8.12
N ALA A 598 -1.52 11.42 -8.34
CA ALA A 598 -0.94 10.64 -9.44
C ALA A 598 -1.21 9.14 -9.31
N ASP A 599 -1.18 8.62 -8.08
CA ASP A 599 -1.17 7.19 -7.81
C ASP A 599 -2.17 6.79 -6.70
N GLY A 600 -2.99 7.73 -6.20
CA GLY A 600 -3.88 7.58 -5.04
C GLY A 600 -5.26 8.21 -5.22
N PRO A 601 -6.04 8.37 -4.13
CA PRO A 601 -7.42 8.82 -4.21
C PRO A 601 -7.53 10.26 -4.73
N HIS A 602 -8.63 10.56 -5.41
CA HIS A 602 -8.98 11.94 -5.72
C HIS A 602 -9.27 12.75 -4.45
N ALA A 603 -9.04 14.06 -4.55
CA ALA A 603 -9.58 15.01 -3.60
C ALA A 603 -11.10 14.81 -3.46
N GLY A 604 -11.57 14.61 -2.23
CA GLY A 604 -12.97 14.30 -1.93
C GLY A 604 -13.47 15.10 -0.74
N PHE A 605 -14.78 15.18 -0.61
CA PHE A 605 -15.42 15.91 0.48
C PHE A 605 -15.43 15.06 1.76
N THR A 606 -14.97 15.62 2.88
CA THR A 606 -14.99 14.99 4.22
C THR A 606 -14.53 13.52 4.24
N PRO A 607 -13.33 13.19 3.74
CA PRO A 607 -12.82 11.83 3.77
C PRO A 607 -12.72 11.31 5.21
N ARG A 608 -12.97 10.00 5.37
CA ARG A 608 -12.80 9.28 6.63
C ARG A 608 -11.66 8.29 6.48
N ALA A 609 -10.72 8.35 7.41
CA ALA A 609 -9.63 7.40 7.45
C ALA A 609 -9.61 6.66 8.79
N ALA A 610 -9.05 5.46 8.76
CA ALA A 610 -8.71 4.66 9.93
C ALA A 610 -7.31 4.08 9.73
N LEU A 611 -6.58 3.90 10.82
CA LEU A 611 -5.23 3.33 10.81
C LEU A 611 -5.27 1.99 11.55
N ASP A 612 -4.73 0.95 10.93
CA ASP A 612 -4.42 -0.32 11.59
C ASP A 612 -2.91 -0.44 11.79
N SER A 613 -2.47 -0.22 13.04
CA SER A 613 -1.06 -0.30 13.42
C SER A 613 -0.50 -1.72 13.28
N LYS A 614 -1.33 -2.78 13.23
CA LYS A 614 -0.86 -4.16 13.08
C LYS A 614 -0.52 -4.49 11.63
N SER A 615 -1.37 -4.08 10.69
CA SER A 615 -1.15 -4.31 9.25
C SER A 615 -0.34 -3.21 8.57
N HIS A 616 -0.05 -2.10 9.25
CA HIS A 616 0.63 -0.93 8.68
C HIS A 616 -0.15 -0.35 7.49
N GLU A 617 -1.47 -0.28 7.64
CA GLU A 617 -2.39 0.19 6.61
C GLU A 617 -3.20 1.39 7.11
N ILE A 618 -3.36 2.37 6.23
CA ILE A 618 -4.37 3.43 6.40
C ILE A 618 -5.50 3.14 5.42
N TYR A 619 -6.68 2.88 5.96
CA TYR A 619 -7.92 2.78 5.20
C TYR A 619 -8.48 4.16 4.97
N TYR A 620 -8.86 4.48 3.74
CA TYR A 620 -9.31 5.81 3.35
C TYR A 620 -10.59 5.72 2.52
N PHE A 621 -11.69 6.19 3.10
CA PHE A 621 -13.00 6.24 2.47
C PHE A 621 -13.36 7.67 2.08
N THR A 622 -13.74 7.85 0.82
CA THR A 622 -14.38 9.08 0.34
C THR A 622 -15.85 8.78 0.07
N GLY A 623 -16.73 9.36 0.88
CA GLY A 623 -18.17 9.16 0.73
C GLY A 623 -18.77 9.89 -0.47
N LEU A 624 -18.09 10.93 -0.98
CA LEU A 624 -18.47 11.63 -2.19
C LEU A 624 -17.22 12.07 -2.97
N VAL A 625 -17.00 11.42 -4.11
CA VAL A 625 -15.97 11.81 -5.09
C VAL A 625 -16.48 12.96 -5.94
N GLN A 626 -15.67 14.00 -6.13
CA GLN A 626 -16.02 15.13 -6.97
C GLN A 626 -16.29 14.67 -8.41
N ARG A 627 -17.43 15.08 -8.97
CA ARG A 627 -17.79 14.77 -10.36
C ARG A 627 -16.76 15.35 -11.33
N ARG A 628 -16.31 14.55 -12.29
CA ARG A 628 -15.44 15.04 -13.39
C ARG A 628 -16.26 15.74 -14.48
N SER A 629 -17.55 15.46 -14.56
CA SER A 629 -18.50 16.12 -15.46
C SER A 629 -19.90 16.18 -14.84
N SER A 630 -20.74 17.12 -15.27
CA SER A 630 -22.11 17.31 -14.75
C SER A 630 -22.98 16.04 -14.82
N ASN A 631 -22.73 15.18 -15.82
CA ASN A 631 -23.47 13.94 -16.08
C ASN A 631 -22.98 12.73 -15.27
N GLU A 632 -21.92 12.86 -14.48
CA GLU A 632 -21.36 11.72 -13.73
C GLU A 632 -22.16 11.47 -12.44
N ARG A 633 -22.51 10.20 -12.19
CA ARG A 633 -23.16 9.79 -10.94
C ARG A 633 -22.19 10.01 -9.77
N LEU A 634 -22.73 10.34 -8.60
CA LEU A 634 -21.95 10.35 -7.36
C LEU A 634 -21.42 8.94 -7.09
N ARG A 635 -20.21 8.85 -6.52
CA ARG A 635 -19.56 7.61 -6.17
C ARG A 635 -18.86 7.72 -4.83
N SER A 636 -18.75 6.59 -4.17
CA SER A 636 -17.88 6.37 -3.03
C SER A 636 -16.63 5.62 -3.49
N SER A 637 -15.49 5.89 -2.87
CA SER A 637 -14.29 5.08 -3.09
C SER A 637 -13.63 4.70 -1.79
N PHE A 638 -13.05 3.51 -1.77
CA PHE A 638 -12.31 2.99 -0.62
C PHE A 638 -10.91 2.60 -1.08
N TRP A 639 -9.92 3.13 -0.38
CA TRP A 639 -8.51 2.98 -0.70
C TRP A 639 -7.75 2.46 0.51
N ILE A 640 -6.65 1.77 0.23
CA ILE A 640 -5.70 1.31 1.24
C ILE A 640 -4.35 1.95 0.92
N TYR A 641 -3.78 2.64 1.89
CA TYR A 641 -2.40 3.10 1.83
C TYR A 641 -1.52 2.17 2.66
N HIS A 642 -0.57 1.53 1.98
CA HIS A 642 0.42 0.65 2.55
C HIS A 642 1.59 1.48 3.08
N MET A 643 1.72 1.61 4.40
CA MET A 643 2.67 2.52 5.03
C MET A 643 4.12 2.10 4.79
N ASP A 644 4.39 0.79 4.73
CA ASP A 644 5.74 0.25 4.55
C ASP A 644 6.30 0.49 3.14
N SER A 645 5.44 0.39 2.11
CA SER A 645 5.83 0.62 0.72
C SER A 645 5.55 2.03 0.23
N ASN A 646 4.83 2.86 1.00
CA ASN A 646 4.36 4.19 0.62
C ASN A 646 3.55 4.16 -0.70
N THR A 647 2.62 3.21 -0.81
CA THR A 647 1.81 3.00 -2.02
C THR A 647 0.33 2.93 -1.71
N TRP A 648 -0.48 3.50 -2.61
CA TRP A 648 -1.93 3.39 -2.58
C TRP A 648 -2.42 2.19 -3.37
N SER A 649 -3.57 1.66 -2.97
CA SER A 649 -4.31 0.63 -3.69
C SER A 649 -5.80 0.93 -3.63
N LEU A 650 -6.45 1.02 -4.79
CA LEU A 650 -7.90 1.13 -4.87
C LEU A 650 -8.52 -0.21 -4.50
N LEU A 651 -9.37 -0.21 -3.47
CA LEU A 651 -10.13 -1.40 -3.08
C LEU A 651 -11.38 -1.51 -3.96
N TYR A 652 -12.17 -0.44 -4.02
CA TYR A 652 -13.32 -0.33 -4.90
C TYR A 652 -13.72 1.13 -5.11
N GLU A 653 -14.41 1.38 -6.22
CA GLU A 653 -15.13 2.62 -6.51
C GLU A 653 -16.54 2.21 -6.98
N TYR A 654 -17.56 2.61 -6.23
CA TYR A 654 -18.92 2.12 -6.42
C TYR A 654 -19.97 3.19 -6.11
N GLY A 655 -21.10 3.15 -6.81
CA GLY A 655 -22.20 4.11 -6.68
C GLY A 655 -23.56 3.46 -6.39
N GLY A 656 -23.57 2.22 -5.87
CA GLY A 656 -24.79 1.60 -5.32
C GLY A 656 -24.80 1.71 -3.80
N GLU A 657 -25.27 0.67 -3.11
CA GLU A 657 -25.39 0.68 -1.64
C GLU A 657 -24.07 0.33 -0.92
N PRO A 658 -23.73 1.03 0.18
CA PRO A 658 -24.39 2.23 0.71
C PRO A 658 -24.25 3.41 -0.25
N GLN A 659 -25.34 4.16 -0.45
CA GLN A 659 -25.33 5.28 -1.38
C GLN A 659 -24.26 6.34 -1.03
N PRO A 660 -23.63 6.98 -2.02
CA PRO A 660 -22.68 8.06 -1.80
C PRO A 660 -23.25 9.20 -0.95
N ARG A 661 -22.45 9.71 -0.02
CA ARG A 661 -22.87 10.68 0.99
C ARG A 661 -21.69 11.43 1.61
N TYR A 662 -21.96 12.60 2.17
CA TYR A 662 -21.01 13.33 3.00
C TYR A 662 -21.57 13.59 4.40
N ALA A 663 -20.73 14.08 5.31
CA ALA A 663 -21.11 14.33 6.71
C ALA A 663 -21.68 13.09 7.45
N ALA A 664 -21.49 11.89 6.90
CA ALA A 664 -21.63 10.63 7.62
C ALA A 664 -20.43 10.43 8.55
N GLN A 665 -20.59 9.55 9.53
CA GLN A 665 -19.50 9.13 10.38
C GLN A 665 -19.21 7.64 10.18
N MET A 666 -17.93 7.30 10.19
CA MET A 666 -17.45 5.92 10.21
C MET A 666 -16.54 5.70 11.42
N VAL A 667 -16.66 4.54 12.04
CA VAL A 667 -15.75 4.05 13.08
C VAL A 667 -15.19 2.69 12.66
N PHE A 668 -13.96 2.38 13.07
CA PHE A 668 -13.25 1.18 12.66
C PHE A 668 -12.93 0.30 13.86
N ASP A 669 -13.38 -0.94 13.77
CA ASP A 669 -13.09 -2.01 14.71
C ASP A 669 -11.91 -2.84 14.21
N ALA A 670 -10.69 -2.50 14.65
CA ALA A 670 -9.47 -3.11 14.15
C ALA A 670 -9.39 -4.63 14.38
N PRO A 671 -9.73 -5.18 15.57
CA PRO A 671 -9.71 -6.62 15.81
C PRO A 671 -10.54 -7.44 14.83
N HIS A 672 -11.69 -6.91 14.39
CA HIS A 672 -12.61 -7.58 13.47
C HIS A 672 -12.53 -7.04 12.03
N SER A 673 -11.59 -6.13 11.74
CA SER A 673 -11.44 -5.45 10.44
C SER A 673 -12.77 -4.96 9.84
N THR A 674 -13.62 -4.38 10.70
CA THR A 674 -14.99 -4.00 10.35
C THR A 674 -15.22 -2.51 10.59
N PHE A 675 -15.85 -1.85 9.63
CA PHE A 675 -16.29 -0.46 9.76
C PHE A 675 -17.79 -0.41 10.01
N TYR A 676 -18.22 0.55 10.82
CA TYR A 676 -19.62 0.90 11.01
C TYR A 676 -19.87 2.32 10.51
N MET A 677 -20.87 2.51 9.66
CA MET A 677 -21.22 3.79 9.05
C MET A 677 -22.69 4.12 9.29
N PHE A 678 -22.97 5.31 9.82
CA PHE A 678 -24.34 5.78 10.05
C PHE A 678 -24.62 7.10 9.30
N GLY A 679 -25.83 7.20 8.76
CA GLY A 679 -26.45 8.42 8.28
C GLY A 679 -25.66 9.23 7.24
N GLY A 680 -25.78 10.55 7.28
CA GLY A 680 -25.13 11.49 6.36
C GLY A 680 -26.09 12.17 5.38
N ASN A 681 -25.54 12.99 4.49
CA ASN A 681 -26.26 13.72 3.45
C ASN A 681 -25.96 13.11 2.06
N PRO A 682 -26.97 12.66 1.29
CA PRO A 682 -26.79 12.05 -0.03
C PRO A 682 -26.44 13.05 -1.16
N ALA A 683 -26.38 14.34 -0.85
CA ALA A 683 -26.19 15.43 -1.78
C ALA A 683 -27.28 15.49 -2.87
N ASP A 684 -28.55 15.22 -2.49
CA ASP A 684 -29.69 15.34 -3.40
C ASP A 684 -30.03 16.83 -3.64
N PRO A 685 -29.88 17.34 -4.88
CA PRO A 685 -30.21 18.73 -5.19
C PRO A 685 -31.69 19.06 -5.09
N GLN A 686 -32.58 18.05 -5.18
CA GLN A 686 -34.02 18.25 -5.09
C GLN A 686 -34.51 18.27 -3.64
N ALA A 687 -33.72 17.72 -2.71
CA ALA A 687 -34.09 17.59 -1.31
C ALA A 687 -32.86 17.82 -0.40
N PRO A 688 -32.33 19.06 -0.32
CA PRO A 688 -31.07 19.37 0.34
C PRO A 688 -31.10 19.15 1.87
N SER A 689 -32.29 19.16 2.47
CA SER A 689 -32.51 18.88 3.89
C SER A 689 -32.53 17.39 4.22
N ILE A 690 -32.63 16.47 3.25
CA ILE A 690 -32.67 15.03 3.54
C ILE A 690 -31.40 14.59 4.28
N ARG A 691 -31.60 13.82 5.34
CA ARG A 691 -30.55 13.12 6.07
C ARG A 691 -30.91 11.66 6.19
N LEU A 692 -29.90 10.82 6.00
CA LEU A 692 -30.05 9.37 6.04
C LEU A 692 -29.97 8.87 7.48
N ASP A 693 -30.68 7.80 7.75
CA ASP A 693 -30.79 7.05 9.02
C ASP A 693 -30.33 5.60 8.90
N ASP A 694 -29.89 5.18 7.71
CA ASP A 694 -29.40 3.85 7.44
C ASP A 694 -28.06 3.58 8.16
N PHE A 695 -27.91 2.34 8.61
CA PHE A 695 -26.73 1.87 9.33
C PHE A 695 -26.09 0.70 8.58
N TRP A 696 -24.78 0.75 8.39
CA TRP A 696 -24.05 -0.21 7.56
C TRP A 696 -22.83 -0.75 8.27
N GLN A 697 -22.56 -2.03 8.06
CA GLN A 697 -21.25 -2.63 8.34
C GLN A 697 -20.49 -2.92 7.04
N LEU A 698 -19.20 -2.63 7.04
CA LEU A 698 -18.25 -3.05 6.01
C LEU A 698 -17.19 -3.93 6.66
N THR A 699 -17.20 -5.22 6.36
CA THR A 699 -16.14 -6.14 6.78
C THR A 699 -15.11 -6.28 5.66
N LEU A 700 -13.83 -6.11 5.99
CA LEU A 700 -12.71 -6.35 5.09
C LEU A 700 -12.22 -7.80 5.23
N VAL A 701 -12.60 -8.66 4.27
CA VAL A 701 -12.31 -10.10 4.34
C VAL A 701 -11.03 -10.42 3.56
N ARG A 702 -9.98 -10.86 4.26
CA ARG A 702 -8.78 -11.42 3.63
C ARG A 702 -8.87 -12.94 3.55
N PRO A 703 -8.32 -13.57 2.50
CA PRO A 703 -8.24 -15.03 2.47
C PRO A 703 -7.40 -15.53 3.64
N SER A 704 -7.80 -16.65 4.22
CA SER A 704 -6.97 -17.41 5.16
C SER A 704 -5.88 -18.19 4.43
N VAL A 705 -4.91 -18.74 5.16
CA VAL A 705 -3.90 -19.62 4.56
C VAL A 705 -4.55 -20.90 4.01
N GLU A 706 -5.58 -21.38 4.68
CA GLU A 706 -6.41 -22.51 4.27
C GLU A 706 -7.15 -22.21 2.96
N ASP A 707 -7.69 -20.99 2.79
CA ASP A 707 -8.35 -20.58 1.54
C ASP A 707 -7.37 -20.60 0.36
N VAL A 708 -6.15 -20.10 0.56
CA VAL A 708 -5.10 -20.08 -0.48
C VAL A 708 -4.65 -21.50 -0.82
N LEU A 709 -4.43 -22.34 0.19
CA LEU A 709 -4.08 -23.75 0.00
C LEU A 709 -5.18 -24.51 -0.74
N ARG A 710 -6.44 -24.32 -0.35
CA ARG A 710 -7.61 -24.91 -1.03
C ARG A 710 -7.65 -24.46 -2.49
N GLN A 711 -7.45 -23.18 -2.77
CA GLN A 711 -7.42 -22.66 -4.14
C GLN A 711 -6.27 -23.25 -4.96
N ALA A 712 -5.09 -23.41 -4.36
CA ALA A 712 -3.94 -24.05 -5.00
C ALA A 712 -4.24 -25.52 -5.33
N LYS A 713 -4.83 -26.28 -4.39
CA LYS A 713 -5.30 -27.66 -4.62
C LYS A 713 -6.36 -27.72 -5.71
N PHE A 714 -7.33 -26.80 -5.74
CA PHE A 714 -8.34 -26.76 -6.80
C PHE A 714 -7.71 -26.65 -8.18
N LEU A 715 -6.67 -25.82 -8.37
CA LEU A 715 -5.94 -25.73 -9.64
C LEU A 715 -5.22 -27.04 -10.00
N VAL A 716 -4.59 -27.70 -9.02
CA VAL A 716 -3.92 -29.00 -9.22
C VAL A 716 -4.93 -30.09 -9.61
N ARG A 717 -6.01 -30.23 -8.85
CA ARG A 717 -7.05 -31.24 -9.08
C ARG A 717 -7.80 -30.99 -10.38
N GLN A 718 -8.04 -29.73 -10.75
CA GLN A 718 -8.58 -29.37 -12.06
C GLN A 718 -7.70 -29.88 -13.20
N GLN A 719 -6.38 -29.65 -13.13
CA GLN A 719 -5.47 -30.11 -14.17
C GLN A 719 -5.39 -31.65 -14.23
N ARG A 720 -5.34 -32.33 -13.08
CA ARG A 720 -5.41 -33.80 -13.02
C ARG A 720 -6.67 -34.32 -13.69
N PHE A 721 -7.83 -33.72 -13.41
CA PHE A 721 -9.09 -34.07 -14.06
C PHE A 721 -9.02 -33.90 -15.59
N TYR A 722 -8.48 -32.79 -16.10
CA TYR A 722 -8.30 -32.59 -17.55
C TYR A 722 -7.41 -33.64 -18.21
N GLU A 723 -6.42 -34.17 -17.50
CA GLU A 723 -5.56 -35.23 -18.03
C GLU A 723 -6.27 -36.59 -18.02
N MET A 724 -7.07 -36.87 -16.99
CA MET A 724 -7.90 -38.07 -16.91
C MET A 724 -8.92 -38.15 -18.05
N THR A 725 -9.53 -37.03 -18.44
CA THR A 725 -10.50 -37.01 -19.56
C THR A 725 -9.86 -37.23 -20.93
N LYS A 726 -8.58 -36.86 -21.12
CA LYS A 726 -7.84 -37.05 -22.38
C LYS A 726 -7.27 -38.45 -22.56
N GLY A 727 -7.09 -39.21 -21.48
CA GLY A 727 -6.57 -40.59 -21.52
C GLY A 727 -7.51 -41.62 -22.15
N GLY A 728 -8.76 -41.25 -22.44
CA GLY A 728 -9.80 -42.12 -23.01
C GLY A 728 -10.02 -41.94 -24.52
N LYS A 729 -8.97 -41.94 -25.34
CA LYS A 729 -9.18 -41.94 -26.81
C LYS A 729 -9.80 -43.27 -27.25
N GLY A 730 -11.07 -43.25 -27.67
CA GLY A 730 -11.70 -44.33 -28.44
C GLY A 730 -12.75 -45.19 -27.70
N ALA A 731 -13.05 -44.92 -26.43
CA ALA A 731 -14.12 -45.62 -25.71
C ALA A 731 -15.21 -44.61 -25.33
N GLY A 732 -16.46 -44.89 -25.70
CA GLY A 732 -17.60 -44.05 -25.34
C GLY A 732 -17.81 -43.94 -23.82
N PHE A 733 -18.97 -43.39 -23.42
CA PHE A 733 -19.36 -43.15 -22.03
C PHE A 733 -19.21 -44.33 -21.04
N ALA A 734 -19.04 -45.57 -21.55
CA ALA A 734 -18.82 -46.79 -20.77
C ALA A 734 -17.34 -47.10 -20.47
N SER A 735 -16.38 -46.23 -20.84
CA SER A 735 -14.97 -46.45 -20.50
C SER A 735 -14.72 -46.36 -18.98
N PRO A 736 -14.00 -47.31 -18.36
CA PRO A 736 -13.59 -47.22 -16.96
C PRO A 736 -12.90 -45.90 -16.60
N THR A 737 -12.17 -45.31 -17.55
CA THR A 737 -11.48 -44.02 -17.38
C THR A 737 -12.42 -42.82 -17.30
N ALA A 738 -13.55 -42.84 -18.01
CA ALA A 738 -14.56 -41.76 -17.94
C ALA A 738 -15.30 -41.80 -16.61
N MET A 739 -15.63 -43.00 -16.10
CA MET A 739 -16.25 -43.17 -14.79
C MET A 739 -15.32 -42.77 -13.64
N GLN A 740 -14.02 -43.09 -13.74
CA GLN A 740 -13.00 -42.64 -12.79
C GLN A 740 -12.86 -41.10 -12.79
N ALA A 741 -12.86 -40.47 -13.97
CA ALA A 741 -12.82 -39.01 -14.07
C ALA A 741 -14.06 -38.35 -13.46
N LEU A 742 -15.26 -38.90 -13.71
CA LEU A 742 -16.50 -38.41 -13.12
C LEU A 742 -16.50 -38.54 -11.59
N THR A 743 -16.08 -39.70 -11.08
CA THR A 743 -15.97 -39.93 -9.63
C THR A 743 -15.02 -38.92 -9.01
N TYR A 744 -13.84 -38.73 -9.62
CA TYR A 744 -12.84 -37.75 -9.17
C TYR A 744 -13.36 -36.31 -9.19
N LEU A 745 -14.17 -35.92 -10.19
CA LEU A 745 -14.82 -34.62 -10.23
C LEU A 745 -15.81 -34.44 -9.07
N GLN A 746 -16.62 -35.47 -8.79
CA GLN A 746 -17.67 -35.44 -7.77
C GLN A 746 -17.11 -35.48 -6.34
N THR A 747 -15.99 -36.16 -6.12
CA THR A 747 -15.37 -36.29 -4.79
C THR A 747 -14.21 -35.31 -4.62
N GLU A 748 -13.10 -35.54 -5.33
CA GLU A 748 -11.83 -34.86 -5.08
C GLU A 748 -11.82 -33.40 -5.52
N VAL A 749 -12.36 -33.09 -6.70
CA VAL A 749 -12.41 -31.69 -7.17
C VAL A 749 -13.46 -30.91 -6.37
N SER A 750 -14.67 -31.47 -6.21
CA SER A 750 -15.76 -30.83 -5.46
C SER A 750 -15.37 -30.47 -4.02
N ALA A 751 -14.57 -31.31 -3.35
CA ALA A 751 -14.11 -31.10 -1.98
C ALA A 751 -13.24 -29.85 -1.79
N VAL A 752 -12.60 -29.36 -2.85
CA VAL A 752 -11.73 -28.17 -2.80
C VAL A 752 -12.33 -26.97 -3.54
N VAL A 753 -13.58 -27.05 -3.99
CA VAL A 753 -14.29 -25.92 -4.62
C VAL A 753 -14.98 -25.09 -3.54
N ASN A 754 -14.82 -23.76 -3.58
CA ASN A 754 -15.67 -22.89 -2.81
C ASN A 754 -17.01 -22.70 -3.52
N HIS A 755 -18.02 -23.51 -3.15
CA HIS A 755 -19.35 -23.46 -3.77
C HIS A 755 -20.13 -22.17 -3.45
N SER A 756 -19.65 -21.32 -2.53
CA SER A 756 -20.21 -19.98 -2.32
C SER A 756 -19.61 -18.91 -3.24
N ASP A 757 -18.49 -19.21 -3.91
CA ASP A 757 -17.90 -18.34 -4.94
C ASP A 757 -18.46 -18.74 -6.31
N GLU A 758 -19.27 -17.86 -6.91
CA GLU A 758 -19.94 -18.13 -8.19
C GLU A 758 -18.93 -18.30 -9.35
N GLY A 759 -17.74 -17.67 -9.24
CA GLY A 759 -16.67 -17.81 -10.22
C GLY A 759 -16.09 -19.22 -10.22
N GLU A 760 -15.70 -19.72 -9.04
CA GLU A 760 -15.23 -21.10 -8.87
C GLU A 760 -16.31 -22.11 -9.23
N SER A 761 -17.55 -21.90 -8.76
CA SER A 761 -18.69 -22.76 -9.06
C SER A 761 -19.00 -22.81 -10.56
N THR A 762 -18.83 -21.71 -11.28
CA THR A 762 -18.94 -21.68 -12.75
C THR A 762 -17.83 -22.48 -13.41
N ILE A 763 -16.58 -22.34 -12.94
CA ILE A 763 -15.45 -23.13 -13.45
C ILE A 763 -15.70 -24.62 -13.21
N PHE A 764 -16.12 -25.00 -12.00
CA PHE A 764 -16.43 -26.37 -11.62
C PHE A 764 -17.54 -26.98 -12.50
N ARG A 765 -18.66 -26.29 -12.69
CA ARG A 765 -19.74 -26.73 -13.59
C ARG A 765 -19.26 -26.91 -15.04
N LYS A 766 -18.37 -26.03 -15.53
CA LYS A 766 -17.78 -26.13 -16.87
C LYS A 766 -16.86 -27.35 -17.03
N LEU A 767 -16.26 -27.88 -15.96
CA LEU A 767 -15.42 -29.08 -16.04
C LEU A 767 -16.17 -30.28 -16.61
N MET A 768 -17.46 -30.41 -16.28
CA MET A 768 -18.30 -31.48 -16.83
C MET A 768 -18.36 -31.47 -18.36
N SER A 769 -18.33 -30.30 -19.00
CA SER A 769 -18.37 -30.22 -20.46
C SER A 769 -17.17 -30.89 -21.15
N HIS A 770 -16.02 -30.98 -20.46
CA HIS A 770 -14.83 -31.67 -20.99
C HIS A 770 -14.97 -33.19 -20.97
N LEU A 771 -15.74 -33.74 -20.02
CA LEU A 771 -16.08 -35.17 -20.03
C LEU A 771 -17.02 -35.48 -21.22
N LEU A 772 -17.97 -34.59 -21.51
CA LEU A 772 -18.99 -34.79 -22.55
C LEU A 772 -18.44 -34.61 -23.98
N THR A 773 -17.47 -33.72 -24.17
CA THR A 773 -16.93 -33.38 -25.51
C THR A 773 -15.79 -34.28 -25.97
N SER A 774 -15.15 -35.04 -25.06
CA SER A 774 -14.00 -35.90 -25.40
C SER A 774 -14.36 -37.18 -26.17
N GLY A 775 -15.66 -37.44 -26.46
CA GLY A 775 -16.15 -38.65 -27.13
C GLY A 775 -16.54 -38.51 -28.62
N GLY A 776 -16.39 -37.35 -29.26
CA GLY A 776 -17.06 -37.04 -30.54
C GLY A 776 -16.26 -37.01 -31.84
N GLY A 777 -14.95 -37.31 -31.87
CA GLY A 777 -14.11 -37.10 -33.07
C GLY A 777 -13.63 -38.38 -33.75
N GLY A 778 -14.41 -38.94 -34.68
CA GLY A 778 -14.02 -40.08 -35.51
C GLY A 778 -13.11 -39.68 -36.69
N GLY A 779 -11.89 -40.23 -36.72
CA GLY A 779 -10.96 -40.19 -37.84
C GLY A 779 -9.92 -41.29 -37.68
N GLY A 780 -10.06 -42.37 -38.44
CA GLY A 780 -9.39 -43.65 -38.22
C GLY A 780 -7.88 -43.67 -38.49
N ALA A 781 -7.18 -44.45 -37.67
CA ALA A 781 -5.90 -45.08 -38.03
C ALA A 781 -5.74 -46.38 -37.21
N ASN A 782 -5.59 -47.50 -37.91
CA ASN A 782 -5.36 -48.83 -37.35
C ASN A 782 -4.02 -48.91 -36.60
N GLY A 783 -4.04 -49.45 -35.38
CA GLY A 783 -2.84 -49.87 -34.65
C GLY A 783 -3.23 -50.82 -33.52
N SER A 784 -2.63 -52.01 -33.51
CA SER A 784 -3.00 -53.14 -32.65
C SER A 784 -2.82 -52.88 -31.15
N ALA A 785 -3.79 -53.36 -30.36
CA ALA A 785 -3.79 -53.30 -28.90
C ALA A 785 -2.69 -54.17 -28.27
N THR A 786 -1.94 -53.59 -27.34
CA THR A 786 -1.20 -54.31 -26.28
C THR A 786 -1.53 -53.65 -24.93
N ASN A 787 -1.66 -54.48 -23.89
CA ASN A 787 -2.18 -54.16 -22.55
C ASN A 787 -1.39 -53.05 -21.81
N PRO A 788 -2.05 -52.17 -21.02
CA PRO A 788 -1.36 -51.17 -20.22
C PRO A 788 -1.08 -51.67 -18.80
N THR A 789 0.08 -52.26 -18.58
CA THR A 789 0.74 -52.21 -17.26
C THR A 789 1.58 -50.94 -17.22
N SER A 790 1.17 -49.95 -16.41
CA SER A 790 1.88 -48.70 -16.04
C SER A 790 2.53 -47.91 -17.20
N PRO A 791 2.03 -46.72 -17.57
CA PRO A 791 2.71 -45.93 -18.60
C PRO A 791 4.11 -45.54 -18.10
N PRO A 792 5.18 -45.74 -18.90
CA PRO A 792 6.47 -45.17 -18.58
C PRO A 792 6.33 -43.64 -18.52
N PRO A 793 7.17 -42.94 -17.73
CA PRO A 793 7.14 -41.48 -17.72
C PRO A 793 7.28 -40.99 -19.17
N PRO A 794 6.51 -39.97 -19.60
CA PRO A 794 6.65 -39.45 -20.95
C PRO A 794 8.10 -39.00 -21.09
N HIS A 795 8.89 -39.71 -21.92
CA HIS A 795 10.23 -39.27 -22.28
C HIS A 795 10.07 -37.92 -22.99
N VAL A 796 10.23 -36.83 -22.24
CA VAL A 796 10.30 -35.50 -22.85
C VAL A 796 11.63 -35.48 -23.59
N GLU A 797 11.57 -35.54 -24.92
CA GLU A 797 12.76 -35.41 -25.77
C GLU A 797 13.47 -34.10 -25.46
N GLU A 798 14.80 -34.18 -25.38
CA GLU A 798 15.61 -33.01 -25.11
C GLU A 798 15.40 -31.90 -26.15
N GLY A 799 15.03 -30.72 -25.68
CA GLY A 799 14.74 -29.49 -26.41
C GLY A 799 13.33 -29.40 -26.97
N ARG A 800 12.47 -30.40 -26.71
CA ARG A 800 11.14 -30.51 -27.33
C ARG A 800 10.07 -30.78 -26.26
N PRO A 801 9.59 -29.74 -25.55
CA PRO A 801 8.55 -29.93 -24.56
C PRO A 801 7.27 -30.45 -25.21
N THR A 802 6.67 -31.49 -24.63
CA THR A 802 5.37 -32.01 -25.07
C THR A 802 4.25 -31.04 -24.70
N GLU A 803 3.07 -31.18 -25.31
CA GLU A 803 1.92 -30.34 -24.93
C GLU A 803 1.47 -30.58 -23.48
N LEU A 804 1.63 -31.81 -22.98
CA LEU A 804 1.40 -32.14 -21.58
C LEU A 804 2.34 -31.37 -20.65
N TYR A 805 3.64 -31.35 -20.98
CA TYR A 805 4.63 -30.57 -20.26
C TYR A 805 4.27 -29.08 -20.22
N ARG A 806 3.89 -28.49 -21.37
CA ARG A 806 3.46 -27.09 -21.43
C ARG A 806 2.22 -26.81 -20.57
N GLN A 807 1.24 -27.71 -20.54
CA GLN A 807 0.04 -27.56 -19.71
C GLN A 807 0.37 -27.57 -18.21
N ARG A 808 1.18 -28.53 -17.76
CA ARG A 808 1.61 -28.61 -16.37
C ARG A 808 2.52 -27.44 -15.97
N LEU A 809 3.39 -26.98 -16.87
CA LEU A 809 4.19 -25.77 -16.66
C LEU A 809 3.31 -24.51 -16.50
N ARG A 810 2.25 -24.36 -17.32
CA ARG A 810 1.26 -23.27 -17.14
C ARG A 810 0.59 -23.34 -15.76
N LEU A 811 0.29 -24.55 -15.26
CA LEU A 811 -0.23 -24.72 -13.91
C LEU A 811 0.81 -24.31 -12.86
N PHE A 812 2.06 -24.79 -12.95
CA PHE A 812 3.13 -24.40 -12.05
C PHE A 812 3.28 -22.87 -11.98
N ASN A 813 3.30 -22.19 -13.13
CA ASN A 813 3.37 -20.73 -13.19
C ASN A 813 2.14 -20.03 -12.58
N LYS A 814 0.96 -20.65 -12.59
CA LYS A 814 -0.21 -20.14 -11.86
C LYS A 814 -0.01 -20.28 -10.34
N LEU A 815 0.54 -21.40 -9.89
CA LEU A 815 0.80 -21.67 -8.47
C LEU A 815 1.87 -20.74 -7.89
N LEU A 816 2.92 -20.38 -8.67
CA LEU A 816 3.97 -19.45 -8.26
C LEU A 816 3.45 -18.08 -7.80
N LYS A 817 2.22 -17.70 -8.16
CA LYS A 817 1.58 -16.46 -7.70
C LYS A 817 1.32 -16.45 -6.19
N PHE A 818 1.17 -17.61 -5.56
CA PHE A 818 0.96 -17.76 -4.12
C PHE A 818 2.27 -17.69 -3.32
N PHE A 819 3.41 -17.63 -3.99
CA PHE A 819 4.73 -17.66 -3.36
C PHE A 819 5.39 -16.28 -3.38
N PRO A 820 6.33 -16.02 -2.45
CA PRO A 820 7.08 -14.77 -2.42
C PRO A 820 7.91 -14.63 -3.71
N PRO A 821 7.91 -13.47 -4.40
CA PRO A 821 8.65 -13.31 -5.65
C PRO A 821 10.16 -13.53 -5.51
N ASP A 822 10.70 -13.32 -4.31
CA ASP A 822 12.09 -13.59 -3.92
C ASP A 822 12.42 -15.09 -3.93
N CYS A 823 11.44 -15.94 -3.58
CA CYS A 823 11.54 -17.40 -3.59
C CYS A 823 11.33 -18.04 -4.97
N CYS A 824 10.66 -17.36 -5.91
CA CYS A 824 10.34 -17.89 -7.23
C CYS A 824 11.47 -17.72 -8.26
N GLU A 825 11.39 -18.50 -9.34
CA GLU A 825 12.11 -18.22 -10.59
C GLU A 825 11.80 -16.79 -11.11
N PRO A 826 12.70 -16.16 -11.89
CA PRO A 826 12.52 -14.77 -12.28
C PRO A 826 11.24 -14.54 -13.10
N THR A 827 10.54 -13.43 -12.84
CA THR A 827 9.29 -13.08 -13.52
C THR A 827 9.49 -12.67 -14.98
N GLY A 828 10.68 -12.16 -15.32
CA GLY A 828 11.03 -11.77 -16.69
C GLY A 828 11.09 -12.93 -17.68
N ASP A 829 11.18 -12.57 -18.96
CA ASP A 829 11.33 -13.49 -20.08
C ASP A 829 12.56 -13.08 -20.92
N LEU A 830 13.40 -14.06 -21.24
CA LEU A 830 14.66 -13.82 -21.95
C LEU A 830 14.42 -13.29 -23.38
N CYS A 831 13.38 -13.78 -24.08
CA CYS A 831 13.05 -13.33 -25.43
C CYS A 831 12.56 -11.88 -25.43
N ASN A 832 11.80 -11.46 -24.42
CA ASN A 832 11.40 -10.06 -24.23
C ASN A 832 12.61 -9.14 -24.00
N ALA A 833 13.59 -9.59 -23.21
CA ALA A 833 14.82 -8.83 -22.99
C ALA A 833 15.61 -8.63 -24.30
N VAL A 834 15.66 -9.65 -25.16
CA VAL A 834 16.29 -9.56 -26.49
C VAL A 834 15.50 -8.64 -27.43
N ALA A 835 14.16 -8.73 -27.46
CA ALA A 835 13.32 -7.86 -28.30
C ALA A 835 13.46 -6.37 -27.94
N LEU A 836 13.59 -6.04 -26.65
CA LEU A 836 13.85 -4.68 -26.18
C LEU A 836 15.22 -4.14 -26.64
N LEU A 837 16.23 -5.01 -26.75
CA LEU A 837 17.53 -4.64 -27.32
C LEU A 837 17.38 -4.38 -28.83
N SER A 838 16.70 -5.25 -29.56
CA SER A 838 16.46 -5.09 -31.01
C SER A 838 15.68 -3.81 -31.35
N ALA A 839 14.65 -3.46 -30.58
CA ALA A 839 13.87 -2.22 -30.77
C ALA A 839 14.71 -0.95 -30.54
N ARG A 840 15.73 -1.00 -29.67
CA ARG A 840 16.68 0.11 -29.45
C ARG A 840 17.66 0.30 -30.60
N PHE A 841 17.96 -0.74 -31.38
CA PHE A 841 18.80 -0.65 -32.58
C PHE A 841 17.99 -0.25 -33.82
N ALA A 842 16.73 -0.66 -33.92
CA ALA A 842 15.84 -0.27 -35.04
C ALA A 842 15.49 1.22 -35.07
N GLY A 843 15.55 1.93 -33.92
CA GLY A 843 15.37 3.38 -33.85
C GLY A 843 16.57 4.22 -34.29
N LYS A 844 17.62 3.59 -34.84
CA LYS A 844 18.81 4.24 -35.42
C LYS A 844 19.06 3.83 -36.88
N ALA A 845 18.08 3.22 -37.54
CA ALA A 845 18.10 2.96 -38.98
C ALA A 845 17.28 4.02 -39.73
#